data_AF-A0A1E1X482-F1
#
_entry.id   AF-A0A1E1X482-F1
#
_cell.length_a   1.000
_cell.length_b   1.000
_cell.length_c   1.000
_cell.angle_alpha   90.00
_cell.angle_beta   90.00
_cell.angle_gamma   90.00
#
_symmetry.space_group_name_H-M   'P 1'
#
loop_
_entity.id
_entity.type
_entity.pdbx_description
1 polymer ?
#
loop_
_entity_poly.entity_id
_entity_poly.type
_entity_poly.pdbx_seq_one_letter_code
_entity_poly.pdbx_strand_id
1 'polypeptide(L)'
;MHSSVVAHQTFAMRLLNWLQGFLSQCQAFRLILSDVMMAPTPEEGFALVRCIMRSDAQLWKTARAQWHQILIGGMLMDARCKRDFARAFTRDYPDLLKEFVADDHEHPVSITSLSVQIFTVPTLAQLLVAEENAVAVLLRTFLSECEKHRNAEGRLAFERNHANVAFRRAQFVLYDLRYLLSVPPDVWTERLRKGFLYGITSLLTLLTWMQGMDSVVRQVGQHVEFEAEWETGINIQLKLAPVVALALEWCSRDREVAIKALRKALRALEGAQGRMTAIGRELADHSASCVDYDVSQSPVSIHLPLSRFVAGLLLCLDRFGLGYDSHEFQFRGKPTPEQLMELPLRTQVMVAQFRAGMWRRNGYSLLNQIYFYHNVRLRNETYDRDITLLQAAAALLESNEFLIHVLNKYGLLGWASNTYDSTQDEANAQLTVTIAEEFLGLVLTLVSERSLPGVGAVTEAERLQREVVQLLCVEPLPHSQLVKLLPRGGSPAREAQVEQVLQRVAHFRRDQRASATDASGASTSRYELRPEFYNEFNPFFYHYTREEQSKAEEAQLRRRKQAGLEPCCPPPVPPEFARPFAMVVNLLQCDVMLRVLNLVLERSTSPSTSAFSETQLEKALHLIGIALHEEQRLRDKGVPMADSFFAFTTRACQAGLAVALEKCAASPRAPSQKPLLDHTLRHFRRVRDGPSETSSTPMEVEDAPGSSGGKSEGGGGRNAAAAAARRARIMAQMSAMQKNFIREYSDLFKEATEAEVASAAAPEVVRHTCILCREDEELSLSGRTLVLSVLVQRSTVLSKDRLQLPPP
;
A
#
# COMPACT_ATOMS: atom_id res chain seq x y z
N MET A 1 13.42 -53.07 -17.35
CA MET A 1 12.67 -52.27 -18.36
C MET A 1 12.28 -53.18 -19.51
N HIS A 2 11.04 -53.11 -20.01
CA HIS A 2 10.61 -53.88 -21.17
C HIS A 2 11.26 -53.30 -22.44
N SER A 3 12.19 -54.04 -23.07
CA SER A 3 12.94 -53.60 -24.27
C SER A 3 12.02 -53.14 -25.41
N SER A 4 10.88 -53.82 -25.59
CA SER A 4 9.87 -53.45 -26.57
C SER A 4 9.29 -52.05 -26.30
N VAL A 5 8.97 -51.71 -25.06
CA VAL A 5 8.41 -50.40 -24.69
C VAL A 5 9.41 -49.29 -25.01
N VAL A 6 10.67 -49.46 -24.64
CA VAL A 6 11.74 -48.48 -24.92
C VAL A 6 11.95 -48.30 -26.43
N ALA A 7 11.86 -49.37 -27.21
CA ALA A 7 11.97 -49.29 -28.67
C ALA A 7 10.80 -48.50 -29.30
N HIS A 8 9.56 -48.77 -28.90
CA HIS A 8 8.39 -48.02 -29.38
C HIS A 8 8.46 -46.54 -29.01
N GLN A 9 8.84 -46.26 -27.77
CA GLN A 9 9.06 -44.93 -27.25
C GLN A 9 10.13 -44.18 -28.05
N THR A 10 11.28 -44.81 -28.31
CA THR A 10 12.35 -44.22 -29.10
C THR A 10 11.92 -43.97 -30.55
N PHE A 11 11.17 -44.89 -31.13
CA PHE A 11 10.62 -44.73 -32.48
C PHE A 11 9.64 -43.57 -32.56
N ALA A 12 8.69 -43.47 -31.62
CA ALA A 12 7.75 -42.36 -31.54
C ALA A 12 8.48 -41.01 -31.43
N MET A 13 9.52 -40.91 -30.59
CA MET A 13 10.32 -39.69 -30.45
C MET A 13 11.06 -39.31 -31.75
N ARG A 14 11.58 -40.28 -32.50
CA ARG A 14 12.19 -40.02 -33.81
C ARG A 14 11.15 -39.54 -34.83
N LEU A 15 9.94 -40.10 -34.79
CA LEU A 15 8.85 -39.70 -35.66
C LEU A 15 8.38 -38.27 -35.36
N LEU A 16 8.25 -37.89 -34.09
CA LEU A 16 7.89 -36.52 -33.68
C LEU A 16 8.93 -35.51 -34.17
N ASN A 17 10.22 -35.80 -33.99
CA ASN A 17 11.29 -34.95 -34.51
C ASN A 17 11.26 -34.82 -36.04
N TRP A 18 11.02 -35.92 -36.75
CA TRP A 18 10.89 -35.91 -38.20
C TRP A 18 9.69 -35.07 -38.65
N LEU A 19 8.54 -35.23 -37.98
CA LEU A 19 7.33 -34.46 -38.25
C LEU A 19 7.56 -32.95 -38.01
N GLN A 20 8.26 -32.58 -36.94
CA GLN A 20 8.63 -31.20 -36.67
C GLN A 20 9.45 -30.59 -37.82
N GLY A 21 10.45 -31.33 -38.33
CA GLY A 21 11.26 -30.90 -39.47
C GLY A 21 10.48 -30.77 -40.79
N PHE A 22 9.34 -31.44 -40.89
CA PHE A 22 8.45 -31.37 -42.05
C PHE A 22 7.46 -30.19 -41.97
N LEU A 23 6.91 -29.92 -40.78
CA LEU A 23 5.96 -28.82 -40.54
C LEU A 23 6.58 -27.43 -40.76
N SER A 24 7.90 -27.31 -40.62
CA SER A 24 8.63 -26.07 -40.89
C SER A 24 8.73 -25.74 -42.38
N GLN A 25 8.51 -26.71 -43.28
CA GLN A 25 8.76 -26.56 -44.72
C GLN A 25 7.58 -25.94 -45.48
N CYS A 26 6.33 -26.19 -45.09
CA CYS A 26 5.17 -25.72 -45.82
C CYS A 26 3.93 -25.49 -44.94
N GLN A 27 3.20 -24.41 -45.22
CA GLN A 27 1.94 -24.09 -44.53
C GLN A 27 0.85 -25.14 -44.75
N ALA A 28 0.77 -25.76 -45.94
CA ALA A 28 -0.24 -26.77 -46.23
C ALA A 28 -0.16 -27.98 -45.28
N PHE A 29 1.05 -28.40 -44.91
CA PHE A 29 1.23 -29.50 -43.95
C PHE A 29 0.76 -29.13 -42.54
N ARG A 30 0.90 -27.86 -42.15
CA ARG A 30 0.37 -27.36 -40.87
C ARG A 30 -1.15 -27.40 -40.84
N LEU A 31 -1.80 -27.03 -41.94
CA LEU A 31 -3.26 -27.12 -42.07
C LEU A 31 -3.74 -28.57 -42.00
N ILE A 32 -3.09 -29.48 -42.74
CA ILE A 32 -3.42 -30.92 -42.70
C ILE A 32 -3.22 -31.49 -41.30
N LEU A 33 -2.10 -31.19 -40.65
CA LEU A 33 -1.86 -31.60 -39.27
C LEU A 33 -2.98 -31.09 -38.36
N SER A 34 -3.36 -29.81 -38.49
CA SER A 34 -4.42 -29.22 -37.68
C SER A 34 -5.76 -29.93 -37.91
N ASP A 35 -6.13 -30.25 -39.14
CA ASP A 35 -7.36 -30.97 -39.44
C ASP A 35 -7.36 -32.38 -38.81
N VAL A 36 -6.22 -33.09 -38.85
CA VAL A 36 -6.03 -34.38 -38.16
C VAL A 36 -6.08 -34.23 -36.64
N MET A 37 -5.45 -33.19 -36.08
CA MET A 37 -5.42 -32.90 -34.65
C MET A 37 -6.81 -32.53 -34.11
N MET A 38 -7.65 -31.93 -34.94
CA MET A 38 -9.03 -31.57 -34.59
C MET A 38 -10.04 -32.69 -34.87
N ALA A 39 -9.64 -33.76 -35.57
CA ALA A 39 -10.49 -34.91 -35.81
C ALA A 39 -10.70 -35.73 -34.51
N PRO A 40 -11.92 -36.25 -34.28
CA PRO A 40 -12.21 -37.05 -33.11
C PRO A 40 -11.47 -38.39 -33.15
N THR A 41 -10.95 -38.83 -32.01
CA THR A 41 -10.34 -40.16 -31.88
C THR A 41 -11.41 -41.25 -31.80
N PRO A 42 -11.16 -42.44 -32.36
CA PRO A 42 -12.14 -43.54 -32.31
C PRO A 42 -12.46 -44.03 -30.90
N GLU A 43 -11.50 -43.90 -29.97
CA GLU A 43 -11.60 -44.45 -28.61
C GLU A 43 -12.25 -43.47 -27.63
N GLU A 44 -11.87 -42.19 -27.64
CA GLU A 44 -12.36 -41.20 -26.67
C GLU A 44 -13.45 -40.27 -27.24
N GLY A 45 -13.63 -40.21 -28.56
CA GLY A 45 -14.57 -39.30 -29.22
C GLY A 45 -14.20 -37.82 -29.14
N PHE A 46 -13.08 -37.48 -28.51
CA PHE A 46 -12.53 -36.12 -28.45
C PHE A 46 -11.52 -35.86 -29.57
N ALA A 47 -11.35 -34.58 -29.93
CA ALA A 47 -10.29 -34.18 -30.86
C ALA A 47 -8.93 -34.68 -30.37
N LEU A 48 -8.11 -35.25 -31.28
CA LEU A 48 -6.80 -35.83 -30.96
C LEU A 48 -5.90 -34.89 -30.13
N VAL A 49 -5.93 -33.58 -30.43
CA VAL A 49 -5.16 -32.59 -29.68
C VAL A 49 -5.54 -32.52 -28.20
N ARG A 50 -6.82 -32.74 -27.87
CA ARG A 50 -7.29 -32.77 -26.49
C ARG A 50 -6.74 -33.99 -25.75
N CYS A 51 -6.72 -35.15 -26.41
CA CYS A 51 -6.09 -36.36 -25.86
C CYS A 51 -4.61 -36.12 -25.58
N ILE A 52 -3.87 -35.54 -26.54
CA ILE A 52 -2.44 -35.23 -26.39
C ILE A 52 -2.20 -34.27 -25.22
N MET A 53 -2.99 -33.19 -25.11
CA MET A 53 -2.84 -32.23 -24.00
C MET A 53 -3.11 -32.89 -22.64
N ARG A 54 -4.16 -33.73 -22.53
CA ARG A 54 -4.52 -34.41 -21.28
C ARG A 54 -3.50 -35.47 -20.85
N SER A 55 -2.80 -36.08 -21.80
CA SER A 55 -1.73 -37.04 -21.52
C SER A 55 -0.38 -36.38 -21.21
N ASP A 56 -0.24 -35.05 -21.30
CA ASP A 56 1.05 -34.35 -21.16
C ASP A 56 1.77 -34.70 -19.85
N ALA A 57 1.07 -34.65 -18.71
CA ALA A 57 1.64 -34.94 -17.41
C ALA A 57 2.15 -36.39 -17.26
N GLN A 58 1.64 -37.32 -18.06
CA GLN A 58 2.04 -38.74 -18.04
C GLN A 58 3.31 -39.01 -18.87
N LEU A 59 3.74 -38.06 -19.70
CA LEU A 59 4.93 -38.19 -20.54
C LEU A 59 6.19 -37.74 -19.79
N TRP A 60 7.35 -38.30 -20.13
CA TRP A 60 8.63 -37.78 -19.64
C TRP A 60 8.98 -36.45 -20.32
N LYS A 61 9.83 -35.65 -19.66
CA LYS A 61 10.24 -34.29 -20.07
C LYS A 61 10.56 -34.12 -21.56
N THR A 62 11.39 -34.98 -22.14
CA THR A 62 11.76 -34.92 -23.57
C THR A 62 10.58 -35.13 -24.51
N ALA A 63 9.66 -36.05 -24.17
CA ALA A 63 8.46 -36.30 -24.99
C ALA A 63 7.49 -35.11 -24.94
N ARG A 64 7.28 -34.53 -23.75
CA ARG A 64 6.52 -33.29 -23.59
C ARG A 64 7.10 -32.18 -24.46
N ALA A 65 8.41 -31.95 -24.36
CA ALA A 65 9.10 -30.93 -25.15
C ALA A 65 8.88 -31.10 -26.66
N GLN A 66 8.99 -32.33 -27.20
CA GLN A 66 8.75 -32.57 -28.63
C GLN A 66 7.29 -32.32 -29.03
N TRP A 67 6.32 -32.74 -28.22
CA TRP A 67 4.91 -32.44 -28.46
C TRP A 67 4.63 -30.95 -28.41
N HIS A 68 5.15 -30.22 -27.42
CA HIS A 68 5.00 -28.77 -27.33
C HIS A 68 5.58 -28.08 -28.56
N GLN A 69 6.74 -28.53 -29.06
CA GLN A 69 7.32 -27.99 -30.30
C GLN A 69 6.44 -28.26 -31.53
N ILE A 70 5.80 -29.43 -31.63
CA ILE A 70 4.85 -29.73 -32.70
C ILE A 70 3.60 -28.85 -32.59
N LEU A 71 3.05 -28.66 -31.39
CA LEU A 71 1.88 -27.79 -31.18
C LEU A 71 2.21 -26.33 -31.53
N ILE A 72 3.36 -25.83 -31.07
CA ILE A 72 3.84 -24.48 -31.36
C ILE A 72 4.09 -24.31 -32.87
N GLY A 73 4.91 -25.17 -33.48
CA GLY A 73 5.30 -25.06 -34.89
C GLY A 73 4.20 -25.44 -35.88
N GLY A 74 3.27 -26.31 -35.47
CA GLY A 74 2.20 -26.85 -36.29
C GLY A 74 0.90 -26.07 -36.17
N MET A 75 0.38 -25.87 -34.96
CA MET A 75 -0.96 -25.28 -34.76
C MET A 75 -0.92 -23.80 -34.40
N LEU A 76 0.11 -23.31 -33.70
CA LEU A 76 0.17 -21.91 -33.25
C LEU A 76 0.77 -20.94 -34.28
N MET A 77 1.16 -21.41 -35.47
CA MET A 77 1.71 -20.54 -36.52
C MET A 77 0.63 -19.95 -37.43
N ASP A 78 -0.44 -20.69 -37.70
CA ASP A 78 -1.57 -20.26 -38.54
C ASP A 78 -2.71 -19.69 -37.68
N ALA A 79 -3.35 -18.61 -38.15
CA ALA A 79 -4.40 -17.93 -37.39
C ALA A 79 -5.65 -18.79 -37.14
N ARG A 80 -6.07 -19.58 -38.15
CA ARG A 80 -7.24 -20.48 -38.02
C ARG A 80 -6.93 -21.60 -37.05
N CYS A 81 -5.80 -22.28 -37.25
CA CYS A 81 -5.36 -23.40 -36.41
C CYS A 81 -5.16 -22.96 -34.96
N LYS A 82 -4.54 -21.79 -34.74
CA LYS A 82 -4.35 -21.22 -33.41
C LYS A 82 -5.67 -20.97 -32.70
N ARG A 83 -6.67 -20.45 -33.41
CA ARG A 83 -8.00 -20.23 -32.83
C ARG A 83 -8.66 -21.54 -32.40
N ASP A 84 -8.60 -22.56 -33.25
CA ASP A 84 -9.23 -23.86 -32.97
C ASP A 84 -8.52 -24.57 -31.80
N PHE A 85 -7.18 -24.52 -31.77
CA PHE A 85 -6.36 -24.98 -30.64
C PHE A 85 -6.71 -24.25 -29.35
N ALA A 86 -6.78 -22.92 -29.39
CA ALA A 86 -7.03 -22.10 -28.21
C ALA A 86 -8.41 -22.35 -27.58
N ARG A 87 -9.44 -22.62 -28.40
CA ARG A 87 -10.76 -23.05 -27.89
C ARG A 87 -10.65 -24.40 -27.18
N ALA A 88 -9.97 -25.37 -27.79
CA ALA A 88 -9.75 -26.68 -27.18
C ALA A 88 -8.97 -26.57 -25.86
N PHE A 89 -7.87 -25.81 -25.86
CA PHE A 89 -7.05 -25.54 -24.67
C PHE A 89 -7.85 -24.88 -23.55
N THR A 90 -8.64 -23.86 -23.87
CA THR A 90 -9.46 -23.14 -22.86
C THR A 90 -10.52 -24.07 -22.25
N ARG A 91 -11.16 -24.93 -23.06
CA ARG A 91 -12.16 -25.89 -22.57
C ARG A 91 -11.57 -26.95 -21.65
N ASP A 92 -10.36 -27.42 -21.95
CA ASP A 92 -9.67 -28.43 -21.15
C ASP A 92 -8.83 -27.85 -20.02
N TYR A 93 -8.69 -26.52 -19.94
CA TYR A 93 -7.88 -25.83 -18.94
C TYR A 93 -8.08 -26.33 -17.49
N PRO A 94 -9.32 -26.60 -17.00
CA PRO A 94 -9.50 -27.15 -15.66
C PRO A 94 -8.80 -28.49 -15.44
N ASP A 95 -8.88 -29.40 -16.42
CA ASP A 95 -8.23 -30.71 -16.35
C ASP A 95 -6.71 -30.57 -16.48
N LEU A 96 -6.24 -29.73 -17.41
CA LEU A 96 -4.80 -29.50 -17.63
C LEU A 96 -4.12 -28.91 -16.40
N LEU A 97 -4.77 -27.94 -15.73
CA LEU A 97 -4.24 -27.37 -14.50
C LEU A 97 -4.26 -28.40 -13.36
N LYS A 98 -5.32 -29.20 -13.24
CA LYS A 98 -5.40 -30.24 -12.21
C LYS A 98 -4.26 -31.25 -12.34
N GLU A 99 -3.97 -31.71 -13.55
CA GLU A 99 -2.82 -32.56 -13.85
C GLU A 99 -1.50 -31.85 -13.51
N PHE A 100 -1.34 -30.58 -13.90
CA PHE A 100 -0.16 -29.79 -13.53
C PHE A 100 0.01 -29.63 -12.01
N VAL A 101 -1.06 -29.44 -11.25
CA VAL A 101 -1.02 -29.30 -9.79
C VAL A 101 -0.54 -30.59 -9.12
N ALA A 102 -0.90 -31.75 -9.68
CA ALA A 102 -0.46 -33.07 -9.22
C ALA A 102 0.94 -33.48 -9.71
N ASP A 103 1.41 -32.88 -10.79
CA ASP A 103 2.72 -33.14 -11.41
C ASP A 103 3.90 -32.62 -10.57
N ASP A 104 5.05 -33.29 -10.67
CA ASP A 104 6.29 -32.97 -9.98
C ASP A 104 7.21 -32.04 -10.80
N HIS A 105 6.96 -31.91 -12.10
CA HIS A 105 7.76 -31.07 -12.99
C HIS A 105 7.49 -29.56 -12.82
N GLU A 106 8.43 -28.72 -13.23
CA GLU A 106 8.27 -27.26 -13.22
C GLU A 106 7.27 -26.77 -14.28
N HIS A 107 6.63 -25.61 -14.04
CA HIS A 107 5.66 -25.01 -14.96
C HIS A 107 6.12 -24.93 -16.43
N PRO A 108 7.37 -24.53 -16.77
CA PRO A 108 7.82 -24.47 -18.16
C PRO A 108 7.84 -25.81 -18.91
N VAL A 109 7.72 -26.94 -18.21
CA VAL A 109 7.69 -28.29 -18.78
C VAL A 109 6.26 -28.81 -18.94
N SER A 110 5.27 -28.10 -18.39
CA SER A 110 3.86 -28.44 -18.51
C SER A 110 3.22 -27.79 -19.72
N ILE A 111 2.26 -28.47 -20.34
CA ILE A 111 1.41 -27.92 -21.40
C ILE A 111 0.70 -26.62 -20.99
N THR A 112 0.44 -26.42 -19.70
CA THR A 112 -0.18 -25.19 -19.18
C THR A 112 0.66 -23.95 -19.45
N SER A 113 1.99 -24.10 -19.60
CA SER A 113 2.87 -23.00 -20.00
C SER A 113 2.58 -22.43 -21.38
N LEU A 114 1.84 -23.17 -22.23
CA LEU A 114 1.39 -22.67 -23.53
C LEU A 114 0.33 -21.55 -23.42
N SER A 115 -0.22 -21.31 -22.23
CA SER A 115 -1.17 -20.24 -21.95
C SER A 115 -0.64 -18.88 -22.41
N VAL A 116 0.67 -18.63 -22.27
CA VAL A 116 1.27 -17.34 -22.64
C VAL A 116 1.20 -17.10 -24.15
N GLN A 117 1.34 -18.12 -25.00
CA GLN A 117 1.23 -17.96 -26.47
C GLN A 117 -0.22 -17.82 -26.94
N ILE A 118 -1.19 -18.17 -26.09
CA ILE A 118 -2.62 -18.15 -26.41
C ILE A 118 -3.26 -16.87 -25.88
N PHE A 119 -3.18 -16.65 -24.57
CA PHE A 119 -3.90 -15.59 -23.87
C PHE A 119 -3.27 -14.20 -24.02
N THR A 120 -2.02 -14.09 -24.49
CA THR A 120 -1.42 -12.79 -24.79
C THR A 120 -1.82 -12.21 -26.14
N VAL A 121 -2.45 -13.00 -27.02
CA VAL A 121 -2.90 -12.53 -28.34
C VAL A 121 -4.24 -11.80 -28.17
N PRO A 122 -4.32 -10.46 -28.31
CA PRO A 122 -5.49 -9.69 -27.88
C PRO A 122 -6.80 -10.09 -28.57
N THR A 123 -6.75 -10.27 -29.90
CA THR A 123 -7.92 -10.68 -30.69
C THR A 123 -8.45 -12.05 -30.29
N LEU A 124 -7.54 -12.96 -29.95
CA LEU A 124 -7.89 -14.30 -29.51
C LEU A 124 -8.39 -14.31 -28.06
N ALA A 125 -7.73 -13.58 -27.17
CA ALA A 125 -8.17 -13.40 -25.79
C ALA A 125 -9.61 -12.89 -25.72
N GLN A 126 -9.92 -11.81 -26.44
CA GLN A 126 -11.27 -11.23 -26.50
C GLN A 126 -12.29 -12.23 -27.09
N LEU A 127 -11.93 -12.99 -28.12
CA LEU A 127 -12.78 -14.05 -28.67
C LEU A 127 -13.06 -15.15 -27.64
N LEU A 128 -12.05 -15.61 -26.90
CA LEU A 128 -12.18 -16.64 -25.88
C LEU A 128 -13.02 -16.16 -24.69
N VAL A 129 -12.92 -14.88 -24.31
CA VAL A 129 -13.81 -14.29 -23.30
C VAL A 129 -15.25 -14.29 -23.80
N ALA A 130 -15.49 -13.91 -25.07
CA ALA A 130 -16.84 -13.80 -25.63
C ALA A 130 -17.51 -15.15 -25.91
N GLU A 131 -16.76 -16.16 -26.34
CA GLU A 131 -17.33 -17.42 -26.86
C GLU A 131 -17.09 -18.62 -25.96
N GLU A 132 -15.99 -18.64 -25.19
CA GLU A 132 -15.60 -19.76 -24.32
C GLU A 132 -15.65 -19.39 -22.83
N ASN A 133 -16.12 -18.17 -22.49
CA ASN A 133 -16.17 -17.65 -21.13
C ASN A 133 -14.82 -17.75 -20.39
N ALA A 134 -13.71 -17.54 -21.09
CA ALA A 134 -12.37 -17.88 -20.61
C ALA A 134 -12.04 -17.33 -19.20
N VAL A 135 -12.43 -16.09 -18.88
CA VAL A 135 -12.22 -15.50 -17.55
C VAL A 135 -12.90 -16.33 -16.45
N ALA A 136 -14.13 -16.76 -16.68
CA ALA A 136 -14.88 -17.58 -15.73
C ALA A 136 -14.31 -19.00 -15.65
N VAL A 137 -13.89 -19.60 -16.77
CA VAL A 137 -13.26 -20.93 -16.77
C VAL A 137 -12.03 -20.91 -15.86
N LEU A 138 -11.09 -20.00 -16.11
CA LEU A 138 -9.86 -19.86 -15.32
C LEU A 138 -10.18 -19.59 -13.84
N LEU A 139 -11.02 -18.60 -13.54
CA LEU A 139 -11.36 -18.27 -12.16
C LEU A 139 -12.06 -19.43 -11.43
N ARG A 140 -12.97 -20.16 -12.09
CA ARG A 140 -13.64 -21.30 -11.47
C ARG A 140 -12.68 -22.46 -11.22
N THR A 141 -11.70 -22.68 -12.09
CA THR A 141 -10.62 -23.63 -11.82
C THR A 141 -9.85 -23.24 -10.55
N PHE A 142 -9.47 -21.97 -10.41
CA PHE A 142 -8.76 -21.51 -9.21
C PHE A 142 -9.66 -21.55 -7.95
N LEU A 143 -10.93 -21.16 -8.07
CA LEU A 143 -11.91 -21.26 -6.98
C LEU A 143 -12.06 -22.71 -6.49
N SER A 144 -12.03 -23.71 -7.38
CA SER A 144 -12.08 -25.12 -6.98
C SER A 144 -10.90 -25.53 -6.09
N GLU A 145 -9.72 -24.93 -6.27
CA GLU A 145 -8.56 -25.17 -5.41
C GLU A 145 -8.64 -24.35 -4.12
N CYS A 146 -9.18 -23.13 -4.17
CA CYS A 146 -9.44 -22.30 -2.99
C CYS A 146 -10.52 -22.88 -2.07
N GLU A 147 -11.53 -23.57 -2.59
CA GLU A 147 -12.64 -24.15 -1.81
C GLU A 147 -12.13 -25.08 -0.69
N LYS A 148 -11.02 -25.79 -0.94
CA LYS A 148 -10.35 -26.70 0.01
C LYS A 148 -9.74 -25.96 1.22
N HIS A 149 -9.60 -24.65 1.13
CA HIS A 149 -8.97 -23.78 2.13
C HIS A 149 -9.96 -22.79 2.74
N ARG A 150 -11.26 -23.10 2.73
CA ARG A 150 -12.30 -22.26 3.34
C ARG A 150 -12.59 -22.68 4.77
N ASN A 151 -12.68 -21.70 5.66
CA ASN A 151 -13.15 -21.88 7.03
C ASN A 151 -14.68 -21.96 7.11
N ALA A 152 -15.22 -22.20 8.31
CA ALA A 152 -16.66 -22.29 8.55
C ALA A 152 -17.44 -21.00 8.21
N GLU A 153 -16.76 -19.84 8.24
CA GLU A 153 -17.32 -18.53 7.86
C GLU A 153 -17.26 -18.30 6.34
N GLY A 154 -16.74 -19.27 5.59
CA GLY A 154 -16.63 -19.23 4.15
C GLY A 154 -15.48 -18.35 3.63
N ARG A 155 -14.55 -17.92 4.50
CA ARG A 155 -13.35 -17.16 4.16
C ARG A 155 -12.17 -18.10 3.92
N LEU A 156 -11.17 -17.66 3.16
CA LEU A 156 -9.92 -18.41 3.05
C LEU A 156 -9.18 -18.42 4.41
N ALA A 157 -8.65 -19.58 4.79
CA ALA A 157 -7.83 -19.76 5.98
C ALA A 157 -6.76 -20.82 5.69
N PHE A 158 -5.51 -20.46 5.95
CA PHE A 158 -4.37 -21.33 5.67
C PHE A 158 -3.71 -21.80 6.97
N GLU A 159 -3.44 -23.10 7.05
CA GLU A 159 -2.82 -23.70 8.23
C GLU A 159 -1.30 -23.59 8.19
N ARG A 160 -0.70 -23.40 9.38
CA ARG A 160 0.74 -23.36 9.57
C ARG A 160 1.35 -24.74 9.28
N ASN A 161 2.48 -24.77 8.58
CA ASN A 161 3.31 -25.95 8.27
C ASN A 161 2.88 -26.86 7.10
N HIS A 162 1.75 -26.61 6.44
CA HIS A 162 1.49 -27.27 5.16
C HIS A 162 2.24 -26.53 4.04
N ALA A 163 3.38 -27.08 3.61
CA ALA A 163 4.01 -26.68 2.36
C ALA A 163 3.04 -27.02 1.21
N ASN A 164 2.11 -26.11 0.94
CA ASN A 164 1.02 -26.36 0.02
C ASN A 164 1.51 -26.13 -1.41
N VAL A 165 2.42 -27.01 -1.85
CA VAL A 165 3.03 -27.01 -3.18
C VAL A 165 1.92 -27.03 -4.23
N ALA A 166 0.91 -27.88 -4.04
CA ALA A 166 -0.27 -27.97 -4.90
C ALA A 166 -0.98 -26.61 -5.04
N PHE A 167 -1.29 -25.94 -3.93
CA PHE A 167 -1.94 -24.63 -3.97
C PHE A 167 -1.04 -23.53 -4.58
N ARG A 168 0.27 -23.55 -4.30
CA ARG A 168 1.22 -22.63 -4.95
C ARG A 168 1.25 -22.83 -6.47
N ARG A 169 1.11 -24.07 -6.95
CA ARG A 169 0.99 -24.39 -8.38
C ARG A 169 -0.35 -23.93 -8.95
N ALA A 170 -1.45 -24.06 -8.21
CA ALA A 170 -2.76 -23.55 -8.63
C ALA A 170 -2.77 -22.02 -8.84
N GLN A 171 -1.91 -21.27 -8.13
CA GLN A 171 -1.80 -19.81 -8.31
C GLN A 171 -1.27 -19.39 -9.69
N PHE A 172 -0.76 -20.30 -10.54
CA PHE A 172 -0.37 -19.97 -11.91
C PHE A 172 -1.54 -19.44 -12.75
N VAL A 173 -2.77 -19.83 -12.41
CA VAL A 173 -4.00 -19.29 -13.02
C VAL A 173 -4.07 -17.77 -12.97
N LEU A 174 -3.55 -17.15 -11.91
CA LEU A 174 -3.56 -15.70 -11.76
C LEU A 174 -2.62 -15.01 -12.78
N TYR A 175 -1.54 -15.67 -13.20
CA TYR A 175 -0.70 -15.19 -14.30
C TYR A 175 -1.42 -15.35 -15.64
N ASP A 176 -2.12 -16.47 -15.84
CA ASP A 176 -2.88 -16.72 -17.07
C ASP A 176 -4.04 -15.73 -17.25
N LEU A 177 -4.74 -15.40 -16.16
CA LEU A 177 -5.75 -14.34 -16.12
C LEU A 177 -5.17 -12.98 -16.47
N ARG A 178 -3.97 -12.68 -15.97
CA ARG A 178 -3.27 -11.43 -16.31
C ARG A 178 -2.95 -11.37 -17.81
N TYR A 179 -2.53 -12.46 -18.43
CA TYR A 179 -2.33 -12.51 -19.89
C TYR A 179 -3.64 -12.24 -20.62
N LEU A 180 -4.71 -12.95 -20.23
CA LEU A 180 -6.04 -12.87 -20.86
C LEU A 180 -6.65 -11.46 -20.81
N LEU A 181 -6.43 -10.73 -19.71
CA LEU A 181 -6.97 -9.37 -19.50
C LEU A 181 -6.00 -8.26 -19.89
N SER A 182 -4.81 -8.58 -20.40
CA SER A 182 -3.73 -7.61 -20.61
C SER A 182 -4.07 -6.44 -21.54
N VAL A 183 -4.96 -6.66 -22.51
CA VAL A 183 -5.38 -5.63 -23.46
C VAL A 183 -6.91 -5.51 -23.44
N PRO A 184 -7.47 -4.42 -22.89
CA PRO A 184 -8.90 -4.21 -22.88
C PRO A 184 -9.45 -4.00 -24.30
N PRO A 185 -10.70 -4.41 -24.58
CA PRO A 185 -11.33 -4.26 -25.88
C PRO A 185 -11.79 -2.81 -26.11
N ASP A 186 -11.59 -2.33 -27.35
CA ASP A 186 -12.14 -1.06 -27.82
C ASP A 186 -13.57 -1.22 -28.36
N VAL A 187 -13.91 -2.42 -28.85
CA VAL A 187 -15.23 -2.75 -29.41
C VAL A 187 -15.93 -3.79 -28.55
N TRP A 188 -17.12 -3.44 -28.05
CA TRP A 188 -17.91 -4.29 -27.17
C TRP A 188 -19.13 -4.91 -27.86
N THR A 189 -19.13 -6.23 -27.97
CA THR A 189 -20.28 -7.02 -28.43
C THR A 189 -21.08 -7.55 -27.24
N GLU A 190 -22.35 -7.90 -27.46
CA GLU A 190 -23.20 -8.47 -26.40
C GLU A 190 -22.64 -9.78 -25.84
N ARG A 191 -22.04 -10.62 -26.70
CA ARG A 191 -21.38 -11.86 -26.27
C ARG A 191 -20.18 -11.57 -25.38
N LEU A 192 -19.34 -10.59 -25.76
CA LEU A 192 -18.19 -10.17 -24.96
C LEU A 192 -18.61 -9.60 -23.60
N ARG A 193 -19.64 -8.74 -23.57
CA ARG A 193 -20.20 -8.20 -22.31
C ARG A 193 -20.66 -9.33 -21.39
N LYS A 194 -21.43 -10.29 -21.92
CA LYS A 194 -21.93 -11.45 -21.14
C LYS A 194 -20.80 -12.32 -20.61
N GLY A 195 -19.85 -12.71 -21.46
CA GLY A 195 -18.73 -13.56 -21.08
C GLY A 195 -17.82 -12.91 -20.05
N PHE A 196 -17.51 -11.62 -20.21
CA PHE A 196 -16.73 -10.86 -19.23
C PHE A 196 -17.46 -10.69 -17.90
N LEU A 197 -18.74 -10.29 -17.90
CA LEU A 197 -19.53 -10.13 -16.67
C LEU A 197 -19.76 -11.46 -15.93
N TYR A 198 -19.78 -12.57 -16.66
CA TYR A 198 -19.79 -13.90 -16.06
C TYR A 198 -18.47 -14.18 -15.33
N GLY A 199 -17.33 -13.86 -15.95
CA GLY A 199 -16.02 -13.88 -15.31
C GLY A 199 -15.93 -12.97 -14.07
N ILE A 200 -16.44 -11.74 -14.14
CA ILE A 200 -16.53 -10.82 -12.99
C ILE A 200 -17.31 -11.43 -11.85
N THR A 201 -18.37 -12.20 -12.13
CA THR A 201 -19.12 -12.88 -11.06
C THR A 201 -18.23 -13.88 -10.31
N SER A 202 -17.41 -14.66 -11.03
CA SER A 202 -16.43 -15.57 -10.42
C SER A 202 -15.31 -14.81 -9.68
N LEU A 203 -14.87 -13.67 -10.21
CA LEU A 203 -13.87 -12.83 -9.55
C LEU A 203 -14.42 -12.33 -8.21
N LEU A 204 -15.64 -11.80 -8.20
CA LEU A 204 -16.29 -11.33 -6.98
C LEU A 204 -16.44 -12.45 -5.94
N THR A 205 -16.73 -13.70 -6.35
CA THR A 205 -16.71 -14.84 -5.43
C THR A 205 -15.36 -15.01 -4.75
N LEU A 206 -14.26 -14.96 -5.51
CA LEU A 206 -12.89 -15.03 -4.96
C LEU A 206 -12.64 -13.86 -4.00
N LEU A 207 -13.00 -12.64 -4.39
CA LEU A 207 -12.80 -11.45 -3.55
C LEU A 207 -13.62 -11.55 -2.25
N THR A 208 -14.84 -12.10 -2.31
CA THR A 208 -15.67 -12.36 -1.12
C THR A 208 -14.99 -13.38 -0.19
N TRP A 209 -14.41 -14.46 -0.70
CA TRP A 209 -13.69 -15.43 0.14
C TRP A 209 -12.44 -14.85 0.79
N MET A 210 -11.77 -13.90 0.13
CA MET A 210 -10.62 -13.19 0.68
C MET A 210 -10.99 -12.03 1.62
N GLN A 211 -12.21 -11.51 1.53
CA GLN A 211 -12.66 -10.37 2.33
C GLN A 211 -12.71 -10.74 3.81
N GLY A 212 -11.85 -10.17 4.63
CA GLY A 212 -11.80 -10.44 6.07
C GLY A 212 -11.04 -11.72 6.46
N MET A 213 -10.32 -12.36 5.53
CA MET A 213 -9.41 -13.46 5.88
C MET A 213 -8.27 -12.98 6.79
N ASP A 214 -7.62 -13.89 7.51
CA ASP A 214 -6.49 -13.61 8.42
C ASP A 214 -6.79 -12.48 9.43
N SER A 215 -8.02 -12.42 9.93
CA SER A 215 -8.43 -11.43 10.94
C SER A 215 -7.65 -11.61 12.25
N VAL A 216 -7.20 -10.50 12.83
CA VAL A 216 -6.42 -10.44 14.06
C VAL A 216 -7.19 -9.74 15.18
N VAL A 217 -7.01 -10.21 16.42
CA VAL A 217 -7.53 -9.58 17.64
C VAL A 217 -6.35 -9.13 18.50
N ARG A 218 -6.43 -7.93 19.08
CA ARG A 218 -5.39 -7.36 19.94
C ARG A 218 -5.15 -8.25 21.15
N GLN A 219 -3.89 -8.51 21.48
CA GLN A 219 -3.52 -9.24 22.69
C GLN A 219 -3.21 -8.28 23.85
N VAL A 220 -3.91 -8.45 24.97
CA VAL A 220 -3.80 -7.60 26.19
C VAL A 220 -3.23 -8.39 27.39
N GLY A 221 -2.70 -9.59 27.15
CA GLY A 221 -2.15 -10.49 28.17
C GLY A 221 -0.78 -11.03 27.77
N GLN A 222 -0.65 -12.35 27.67
CA GLN A 222 0.59 -12.94 27.18
C GLN A 222 0.83 -12.56 25.71
N HIS A 223 2.10 -12.49 25.32
CA HIS A 223 2.48 -12.40 23.92
C HIS A 223 1.97 -13.63 23.17
N VAL A 224 1.64 -13.47 21.89
CA VAL A 224 1.30 -14.61 21.03
C VAL A 224 2.48 -15.59 21.02
N GLU A 225 2.26 -16.80 21.53
CA GLU A 225 3.29 -17.86 21.54
C GLU A 225 3.54 -18.43 20.13
N PHE A 226 2.49 -18.51 19.32
CA PHE A 226 2.53 -19.07 17.97
C PHE A 226 2.05 -18.07 16.93
N GLU A 227 2.95 -17.65 16.04
CA GLU A 227 2.57 -16.81 14.91
C GLU A 227 1.56 -17.48 13.98
N ALA A 228 0.55 -16.72 13.57
CA ALA A 228 -0.39 -17.11 12.53
C ALA A 228 0.30 -17.12 11.15
N GLU A 229 -0.12 -18.04 10.27
CA GLU A 229 0.28 -18.03 8.86
C GLU A 229 -0.32 -16.79 8.19
N TRP A 230 0.51 -16.00 7.51
CA TRP A 230 0.11 -14.76 6.84
C TRP A 230 0.67 -14.66 5.41
N GLU A 231 1.70 -15.45 5.09
CA GLU A 231 2.42 -15.35 3.83
C GLU A 231 1.55 -15.77 2.66
N THR A 232 0.74 -16.81 2.81
CA THR A 232 -0.10 -17.32 1.73
C THR A 232 -1.16 -16.30 1.32
N GLY A 233 -1.84 -15.68 2.29
CA GLY A 233 -2.81 -14.62 2.04
C GLY A 233 -2.22 -13.44 1.26
N ILE A 234 -1.07 -12.93 1.70
CA ILE A 234 -0.33 -11.86 1.01
C ILE A 234 0.15 -12.30 -0.38
N ASN A 235 0.65 -13.53 -0.53
CA ASN A 235 1.14 -14.05 -1.81
C ASN A 235 0.03 -14.17 -2.87
N ILE A 236 -1.19 -14.55 -2.47
CA ILE A 236 -2.35 -14.53 -3.37
C ILE A 236 -2.65 -13.09 -3.76
N GLN A 237 -2.70 -12.17 -2.79
CA GLN A 237 -3.06 -10.78 -3.06
C GLN A 237 -2.05 -10.08 -3.99
N LEU A 238 -0.75 -10.35 -3.85
CA LEU A 238 0.30 -9.86 -4.74
C LEU A 238 0.10 -10.33 -6.20
N LYS A 239 -0.34 -11.57 -6.41
CA LYS A 239 -0.60 -12.11 -7.74
C LYS A 239 -1.95 -11.65 -8.31
N LEU A 240 -2.92 -11.41 -7.43
CA LEU A 240 -4.27 -10.97 -7.80
C LEU A 240 -4.34 -9.48 -8.11
N ALA A 241 -3.51 -8.63 -7.48
CA ALA A 241 -3.53 -7.18 -7.66
C ALA A 241 -3.47 -6.75 -9.15
N PRO A 242 -2.58 -7.29 -10.00
CA PRO A 242 -2.58 -6.98 -11.44
C PRO A 242 -3.86 -7.42 -12.16
N VAL A 243 -4.44 -8.55 -11.78
CA VAL A 243 -5.69 -9.07 -12.38
C VAL A 243 -6.86 -8.15 -12.04
N VAL A 244 -6.93 -7.69 -10.78
CA VAL A 244 -7.93 -6.72 -10.31
C VAL A 244 -7.79 -5.39 -11.07
N ALA A 245 -6.57 -4.85 -11.19
CA ALA A 245 -6.33 -3.61 -11.92
C ALA A 245 -6.76 -3.71 -13.39
N LEU A 246 -6.43 -4.81 -14.07
CA LEU A 246 -6.85 -5.06 -15.46
C LEU A 246 -8.37 -5.25 -15.57
N ALA A 247 -9.00 -5.97 -14.63
CA ALA A 247 -10.45 -6.12 -14.62
C ALA A 247 -11.18 -4.78 -14.45
N LEU A 248 -10.65 -3.88 -13.60
CA LEU A 248 -11.15 -2.50 -13.46
C LEU A 248 -10.95 -1.70 -14.75
N GLU A 249 -9.80 -1.85 -15.41
CA GLU A 249 -9.55 -1.19 -16.70
C GLU A 249 -10.57 -1.63 -17.76
N TRP A 250 -10.87 -2.94 -17.87
CA TRP A 250 -11.91 -3.46 -18.75
C TRP A 250 -13.29 -2.88 -18.39
N CYS A 251 -13.63 -2.83 -17.11
CA CYS A 251 -14.89 -2.22 -16.66
C CYS A 251 -14.99 -0.74 -17.06
N SER A 252 -13.87 -0.01 -17.08
CA SER A 252 -13.84 1.41 -17.44
C SER A 252 -14.05 1.72 -18.93
N ARG A 253 -14.06 0.71 -19.81
CA ARG A 253 -14.20 0.90 -21.27
C ARG A 253 -15.63 0.84 -21.79
N ASP A 254 -16.58 0.30 -21.02
CA ASP A 254 -17.98 0.17 -21.44
C ASP A 254 -18.94 0.50 -20.30
N ARG A 255 -19.88 1.41 -20.57
CA ARG A 255 -20.84 1.92 -19.58
C ARG A 255 -21.69 0.81 -18.97
N GLU A 256 -22.19 -0.12 -19.78
CA GLU A 256 -23.09 -1.18 -19.33
C GLU A 256 -22.36 -2.20 -18.46
N VAL A 257 -21.12 -2.54 -18.85
CA VAL A 257 -20.23 -3.39 -18.06
C VAL A 257 -19.93 -2.73 -16.70
N ALA A 258 -19.54 -1.45 -16.68
CA ALA A 258 -19.26 -0.71 -15.44
C ALA A 258 -20.45 -0.75 -14.47
N ILE A 259 -21.66 -0.44 -14.95
CA ILE A 259 -22.89 -0.46 -14.15
C ILE A 259 -23.15 -1.86 -13.60
N LYS A 260 -23.14 -2.89 -14.45
CA LYS A 260 -23.46 -4.26 -14.04
C LYS A 260 -22.39 -4.82 -13.09
N ALA A 261 -21.12 -4.51 -13.30
CA ALA A 261 -20.03 -4.92 -12.43
C ALA A 261 -20.16 -4.27 -11.04
N LEU A 262 -20.40 -2.96 -10.96
CA LEU A 262 -20.57 -2.27 -9.68
C LEU A 262 -21.81 -2.75 -8.93
N ARG A 263 -22.95 -2.96 -9.61
CA ARG A 263 -24.15 -3.51 -8.97
C ARG A 263 -23.90 -4.91 -8.37
N LYS A 264 -23.15 -5.76 -9.07
CA LYS A 264 -22.75 -7.08 -8.56
C LYS A 264 -21.80 -6.95 -7.36
N ALA A 265 -20.82 -6.06 -7.46
CA ALA A 265 -19.82 -5.83 -6.41
C ALA A 265 -20.46 -5.27 -5.12
N LEU A 266 -21.37 -4.30 -5.22
CA LEU A 266 -22.09 -3.73 -4.08
C LEU A 266 -22.99 -4.77 -3.39
N ARG A 267 -23.70 -5.61 -4.16
CA ARG A 267 -24.47 -6.72 -3.57
C ARG A 267 -23.60 -7.74 -2.87
N ALA A 268 -22.45 -8.07 -3.47
CA ALA A 268 -21.49 -8.98 -2.86
C ALA A 268 -20.90 -8.38 -1.58
N LEU A 269 -20.64 -7.08 -1.56
CA LEU A 269 -20.12 -6.36 -0.39
C LEU A 269 -21.16 -6.36 0.74
N GLU A 270 -22.40 -5.96 0.45
CA GLU A 270 -23.50 -5.99 1.42
C GLU A 270 -23.69 -7.40 2.00
N GLY A 271 -23.71 -8.43 1.15
CA GLY A 271 -23.86 -9.81 1.61
C GLY A 271 -22.64 -10.36 2.37
N ALA A 272 -21.45 -9.80 2.13
CA ALA A 272 -20.23 -10.18 2.84
C ALA A 272 -20.10 -9.44 4.19
N GLN A 273 -20.86 -8.37 4.38
CA GLN A 273 -20.94 -7.61 5.61
C GLN A 273 -21.93 -8.28 6.56
N GLY A 274 -21.46 -8.61 7.77
CA GLY A 274 -22.33 -9.08 8.84
C GLY A 274 -23.29 -7.98 9.30
N ARG A 275 -24.30 -8.34 10.09
CA ARG A 275 -25.20 -7.36 10.70
C ARG A 275 -24.42 -6.35 11.54
N MET A 276 -24.58 -5.07 11.25
CA MET A 276 -23.97 -3.98 12.01
C MET A 276 -24.99 -3.36 12.97
N THR A 277 -24.57 -3.11 14.19
CA THR A 277 -25.35 -2.37 15.20
C THR A 277 -24.90 -0.91 15.18
N ALA A 278 -25.85 0.01 15.29
CA ALA A 278 -25.58 1.44 15.32
C ALA A 278 -25.86 2.02 16.71
N ILE A 279 -25.05 2.99 17.11
CA ILE A 279 -25.13 3.72 18.38
C ILE A 279 -25.13 5.23 18.09
N GLY A 280 -26.04 5.96 18.71
CA GLY A 280 -26.09 7.42 18.62
C GLY A 280 -24.89 8.04 19.32
N ARG A 281 -24.18 8.93 18.63
CA ARG A 281 -23.06 9.72 19.16
C ARG A 281 -23.27 11.19 18.83
N GLU A 282 -22.83 12.06 19.74
CA GLU A 282 -22.99 13.50 19.61
C GLU A 282 -21.68 14.23 19.87
N LEU A 283 -21.42 15.28 19.11
CA LEU A 283 -20.30 16.19 19.30
C LEU A 283 -20.58 17.52 18.61
N ALA A 284 -20.28 18.64 19.27
CA ALA A 284 -20.46 19.99 18.74
C ALA A 284 -21.89 20.26 18.21
N ASP A 285 -22.91 19.80 18.95
CA ASP A 285 -24.34 19.91 18.63
C ASP A 285 -24.78 19.17 17.36
N HIS A 286 -23.94 18.27 16.84
CA HIS A 286 -24.25 17.36 15.74
C HIS A 286 -24.35 15.92 16.25
N SER A 287 -25.19 15.11 15.62
CA SER A 287 -25.38 13.69 15.96
C SER A 287 -25.13 12.78 14.76
N ALA A 288 -24.64 11.57 15.03
CA ALA A 288 -24.38 10.55 14.01
C ALA A 288 -24.76 9.16 14.52
N SER A 289 -25.21 8.29 13.62
CA SER A 289 -25.55 6.89 13.93
C SER A 289 -24.36 5.95 13.69
N CYS A 290 -23.40 5.95 14.61
CA CYS A 290 -22.12 5.27 14.44
C CYS A 290 -22.21 3.75 14.54
N VAL A 291 -21.47 3.01 13.72
CA VAL A 291 -21.34 1.56 13.86
C VAL A 291 -20.61 1.21 15.16
N ASP A 292 -21.27 0.43 16.02
CA ASP A 292 -20.74 -0.06 17.29
C ASP A 292 -19.80 -1.23 17.04
N TYR A 293 -18.50 -0.92 17.04
CA TYR A 293 -17.45 -1.89 16.83
C TYR A 293 -16.13 -1.33 17.36
N ASP A 294 -15.60 -1.95 18.40
CA ASP A 294 -14.33 -1.58 19.04
C ASP A 294 -13.16 -2.34 18.40
N VAL A 295 -12.32 -1.61 17.67
CA VAL A 295 -11.13 -2.14 16.99
C VAL A 295 -10.08 -2.69 17.96
N SER A 296 -10.05 -2.18 19.19
CA SER A 296 -9.09 -2.65 20.20
C SER A 296 -9.46 -4.01 20.81
N GLN A 297 -10.70 -4.48 20.59
CA GLN A 297 -11.23 -5.73 21.17
C GLN A 297 -11.74 -6.72 20.12
N SER A 298 -12.05 -6.26 18.90
CA SER A 298 -12.72 -7.05 17.87
C SER A 298 -11.78 -7.45 16.72
N PRO A 299 -12.12 -8.50 15.93
CA PRO A 299 -11.24 -9.00 14.86
C PRO A 299 -11.13 -8.10 13.62
N VAL A 300 -9.94 -7.59 13.31
CA VAL A 300 -9.69 -6.73 12.14
C VAL A 300 -8.78 -7.43 11.14
N SER A 301 -9.05 -7.23 9.85
CA SER A 301 -8.23 -7.76 8.75
C SER A 301 -7.76 -6.65 7.83
N ILE A 302 -6.57 -6.82 7.27
CA ILE A 302 -6.05 -5.97 6.18
C ILE A 302 -6.51 -6.45 4.79
N HIS A 303 -7.11 -7.64 4.69
CA HIS A 303 -7.53 -8.25 3.43
C HIS A 303 -8.95 -7.84 3.08
N LEU A 304 -9.09 -6.69 2.42
CA LEU A 304 -10.39 -6.11 2.01
C LEU A 304 -10.56 -6.01 0.48
N PRO A 305 -10.20 -7.03 -0.33
CA PRO A 305 -10.13 -6.86 -1.78
C PRO A 305 -11.48 -6.58 -2.43
N LEU A 306 -12.60 -7.02 -1.86
CA LEU A 306 -13.94 -6.73 -2.40
C LEU A 306 -14.32 -5.26 -2.20
N SER A 307 -14.09 -4.71 -1.00
CA SER A 307 -14.29 -3.27 -0.72
C SER A 307 -13.42 -2.41 -1.64
N ARG A 308 -12.16 -2.82 -1.85
CA ARG A 308 -11.20 -2.10 -2.69
C ARG A 308 -11.52 -2.20 -4.18
N PHE A 309 -12.10 -3.32 -4.63
CA PHE A 309 -12.63 -3.44 -5.98
C PHE A 309 -13.82 -2.50 -6.21
N VAL A 310 -14.71 -2.35 -5.22
CA VAL A 310 -15.79 -1.34 -5.25
C VAL A 310 -15.19 0.06 -5.37
N ALA A 311 -14.17 0.40 -4.58
CA ALA A 311 -13.49 1.71 -4.68
C ALA A 311 -12.93 1.97 -6.10
N GLY A 312 -12.33 0.96 -6.72
CA GLY A 312 -11.86 1.06 -8.11
C GLY A 312 -12.97 1.26 -9.14
N LEU A 313 -14.11 0.59 -8.97
CA LEU A 313 -15.27 0.77 -9.85
C LEU A 313 -15.93 2.14 -9.68
N LEU A 314 -15.96 2.69 -8.46
CA LEU A 314 -16.49 4.04 -8.21
C LEU A 314 -15.74 5.11 -8.99
N LEU A 315 -14.40 5.00 -9.08
CA LEU A 315 -13.58 5.92 -9.89
C LEU A 315 -13.86 5.83 -11.40
N CYS A 316 -14.42 4.72 -11.87
CA CYS A 316 -14.78 4.55 -13.28
C CYS A 316 -16.08 5.27 -13.64
N LEU A 317 -16.94 5.59 -12.67
CA LEU A 317 -18.30 6.10 -12.92
C LEU A 317 -18.33 7.48 -13.55
N ASP A 318 -17.42 8.37 -13.12
CA ASP A 318 -17.40 9.78 -13.57
C ASP A 318 -17.22 9.89 -15.10
N ARG A 319 -16.45 8.97 -15.70
CA ARG A 319 -16.27 8.86 -17.17
C ARG A 319 -17.58 8.69 -17.93
N PHE A 320 -18.59 8.14 -17.27
CA PHE A 320 -19.93 7.90 -17.84
C PHE A 320 -20.98 8.86 -17.31
N GLY A 321 -20.58 9.91 -16.57
CA GLY A 321 -21.48 10.86 -15.93
C GLY A 321 -22.32 10.23 -14.81
N LEU A 322 -21.83 9.13 -14.22
CA LEU A 322 -22.50 8.40 -13.14
C LEU A 322 -21.88 8.73 -11.79
N GLY A 323 -22.69 8.66 -10.74
CA GLY A 323 -22.27 8.76 -9.35
C GLY A 323 -22.88 7.65 -8.51
N TYR A 324 -22.54 7.61 -7.22
CA TYR A 324 -23.05 6.57 -6.32
C TYR A 324 -24.58 6.57 -6.23
N ASP A 325 -25.19 7.76 -6.28
CA ASP A 325 -26.64 7.95 -6.12
C ASP A 325 -27.42 8.02 -7.43
N SER A 326 -26.75 7.73 -8.55
CA SER A 326 -27.41 7.57 -9.85
C SER A 326 -28.51 6.49 -9.80
N HIS A 327 -29.56 6.70 -10.58
CA HIS A 327 -30.75 5.84 -10.63
C HIS A 327 -30.41 4.35 -10.88
N GLU A 328 -29.36 4.08 -11.67
CA GLU A 328 -28.87 2.72 -11.95
C GLU A 328 -28.48 1.92 -10.71
N PHE A 329 -28.14 2.60 -9.61
CA PHE A 329 -27.70 2.01 -8.34
C PHE A 329 -28.78 2.05 -7.25
N GLN A 330 -30.00 2.49 -7.56
CA GLN A 330 -31.12 2.47 -6.61
C GLN A 330 -31.75 1.06 -6.56
N PHE A 331 -31.16 0.16 -5.77
CA PHE A 331 -31.67 -1.19 -5.56
C PHE A 331 -31.54 -1.62 -4.09
N ARG A 332 -32.39 -2.58 -3.66
CA ARG A 332 -32.34 -3.13 -2.30
C ARG A 332 -31.02 -3.86 -2.04
N GLY A 333 -30.39 -3.59 -0.90
CA GLY A 333 -29.07 -4.15 -0.55
C GLY A 333 -27.89 -3.43 -1.23
N LYS A 334 -28.04 -2.13 -1.52
CA LYS A 334 -26.91 -1.21 -1.77
C LYS A 334 -26.36 -0.79 -0.40
N PRO A 335 -25.05 -0.95 -0.13
CA PRO A 335 -24.45 -0.48 1.12
C PRO A 335 -24.68 1.03 1.34
N THR A 336 -24.91 1.43 2.57
CA THR A 336 -24.91 2.86 2.94
C THR A 336 -23.47 3.41 2.91
N PRO A 337 -23.26 4.73 2.84
CA PRO A 337 -21.92 5.32 2.93
C PRO A 337 -21.15 4.90 4.20
N GLU A 338 -21.84 4.74 5.33
CA GLU A 338 -21.28 4.24 6.59
C GLU A 338 -20.80 2.80 6.44
N GLN A 339 -21.61 1.93 5.82
CA GLN A 339 -21.19 0.55 5.51
C GLN A 339 -20.02 0.50 4.52
N LEU A 340 -19.93 1.44 3.57
CA LEU A 340 -18.80 1.52 2.63
C LEU A 340 -17.49 1.82 3.36
N MET A 341 -17.48 2.79 4.28
CA MET A 341 -16.27 3.18 4.99
C MET A 341 -15.87 2.27 6.14
N GLU A 342 -16.80 1.51 6.72
CA GLU A 342 -16.58 0.82 8.00
C GLU A 342 -15.35 -0.11 8.00
N LEU A 343 -15.17 -0.95 6.97
CA LEU A 343 -14.03 -1.88 6.91
C LEU A 343 -12.68 -1.16 6.69
N PRO A 344 -12.53 -0.26 5.69
CA PRO A 344 -11.32 0.57 5.57
C PRO A 344 -10.99 1.35 6.84
N LEU A 345 -12.00 1.93 7.50
CA LEU A 345 -11.81 2.73 8.71
C LEU A 345 -11.28 1.87 9.87
N ARG A 346 -11.79 0.64 10.05
CA ARG A 346 -11.23 -0.32 11.03
C ARG A 346 -9.76 -0.60 10.78
N THR A 347 -9.35 -0.78 9.52
CA THR A 347 -7.94 -1.00 9.16
C THR A 347 -7.09 0.23 9.49
N GLN A 348 -7.55 1.45 9.19
CA GLN A 348 -6.84 2.68 9.56
C GLN A 348 -6.68 2.83 11.08
N VAL A 349 -7.74 2.55 11.84
CA VAL A 349 -7.70 2.59 13.31
C VAL A 349 -6.75 1.53 13.86
N MET A 350 -6.76 0.31 13.32
CA MET A 350 -5.83 -0.75 13.72
C MET A 350 -4.37 -0.32 13.48
N VAL A 351 -4.07 0.31 12.34
CA VAL A 351 -2.74 0.84 12.03
C VAL A 351 -2.37 1.98 13.00
N ALA A 352 -3.31 2.87 13.33
CA ALA A 352 -3.09 3.93 14.31
C ALA A 352 -2.79 3.38 15.70
N GLN A 353 -3.56 2.39 16.16
CA GLN A 353 -3.35 1.69 17.42
C GLN A 353 -2.03 0.92 17.43
N PHE A 354 -1.66 0.29 16.31
CA PHE A 354 -0.37 -0.39 16.16
C PHE A 354 0.79 0.61 16.33
N ARG A 355 0.69 1.78 15.71
CA ARG A 355 1.67 2.87 15.82
C ARG A 355 1.71 3.50 17.22
N ALA A 356 0.61 3.49 17.96
CA ALA A 356 0.55 3.85 19.37
C ALA A 356 1.15 2.77 20.30
N GLY A 357 1.57 1.62 19.76
CA GLY A 357 2.17 0.53 20.54
C GLY A 357 1.17 -0.43 21.17
N MET A 358 -0.13 -0.29 20.91
CA MET A 358 -1.18 -1.10 21.54
C MET A 358 -1.15 -2.58 21.11
N TRP A 359 -0.49 -2.90 19.99
CA TRP A 359 -0.48 -4.23 19.37
C TRP A 359 0.88 -4.94 19.44
N ARG A 360 1.80 -4.49 20.31
CA ARG A 360 3.16 -5.07 20.47
C ARG A 360 3.16 -6.57 20.81
N ARG A 361 2.07 -7.06 21.43
CA ARG A 361 1.93 -8.45 21.88
C ARG A 361 1.48 -9.41 20.77
N ASN A 362 1.11 -8.90 19.59
CA ASN A 362 0.58 -9.69 18.47
C ASN A 362 1.64 -10.39 17.59
N GLY A 363 2.94 -10.26 17.89
CA GLY A 363 4.03 -10.94 17.17
C GLY A 363 4.39 -10.32 15.81
N TYR A 364 5.30 -10.96 15.06
CA TYR A 364 5.79 -10.43 13.77
C TYR A 364 4.80 -10.63 12.63
N SER A 365 3.86 -11.57 12.74
CA SER A 365 2.81 -11.78 11.73
C SER A 365 2.04 -10.48 11.42
N LEU A 366 1.58 -9.78 12.45
CA LEU A 366 0.90 -8.48 12.27
C LEU A 366 1.83 -7.40 11.72
N LEU A 367 3.08 -7.33 12.22
CA LEU A 367 4.08 -6.38 11.71
C LEU A 367 4.28 -6.56 10.20
N ASN A 368 4.43 -7.81 9.74
CA ASN A 368 4.62 -8.14 8.33
C ASN A 368 3.38 -7.81 7.49
N GLN A 369 2.18 -8.10 7.99
CA GLN A 369 0.93 -7.71 7.35
C GLN A 369 0.86 -6.19 7.14
N ILE A 370 1.14 -5.40 8.18
CA ILE A 370 1.15 -3.92 8.10
C ILE A 370 2.26 -3.40 7.18
N TYR A 371 3.42 -4.08 7.13
CA TYR A 371 4.48 -3.76 6.18
C TYR A 371 3.99 -3.92 4.74
N PHE A 372 3.39 -5.07 4.38
CA PHE A 372 2.89 -5.29 3.02
C PHE A 372 1.70 -4.40 2.66
N TYR A 373 0.87 -4.03 3.64
CA TYR A 373 -0.23 -3.09 3.46
C TYR A 373 0.24 -1.73 2.92
N HIS A 374 1.41 -1.23 3.37
CA HIS A 374 2.02 0.03 2.91
C HIS A 374 3.06 -0.15 1.80
N ASN A 375 3.50 -1.38 1.52
CA ASN A 375 4.58 -1.64 0.56
C ASN A 375 4.17 -1.27 -0.87
N VAL A 376 5.07 -0.63 -1.63
CA VAL A 376 4.85 -0.22 -3.03
C VAL A 376 4.30 -1.31 -3.95
N ARG A 377 4.60 -2.60 -3.69
CA ARG A 377 4.11 -3.72 -4.50
C ARG A 377 2.60 -3.94 -4.37
N LEU A 378 2.00 -3.49 -3.28
CA LEU A 378 0.60 -3.77 -2.95
C LEU A 378 -0.22 -2.52 -2.59
N ARG A 379 0.43 -1.45 -2.09
CA ARG A 379 -0.23 -0.23 -1.57
C ARG A 379 -1.32 0.35 -2.49
N ASN A 380 -1.10 0.31 -3.81
CA ASN A 380 -2.05 0.79 -4.82
C ASN A 380 -3.39 0.04 -4.81
N GLU A 381 -3.40 -1.23 -4.40
CA GLU A 381 -4.59 -2.09 -4.29
C GLU A 381 -4.90 -2.45 -2.82
N THR A 382 -4.26 -1.77 -1.86
CA THR A 382 -4.55 -1.84 -0.42
C THR A 382 -4.81 -0.44 0.12
N TYR A 383 -3.78 0.20 0.67
CA TYR A 383 -3.86 1.48 1.38
C TYR A 383 -4.51 2.58 0.53
N ASP A 384 -4.10 2.74 -0.74
CA ASP A 384 -4.65 3.76 -1.64
C ASP A 384 -6.16 3.58 -1.86
N ARG A 385 -6.62 2.32 -1.99
CA ARG A 385 -8.04 2.01 -2.20
C ARG A 385 -8.86 2.21 -0.94
N ASP A 386 -8.27 1.97 0.23
CA ASP A 386 -8.91 2.26 1.51
C ASP A 386 -9.09 3.78 1.67
N ILE A 387 -8.06 4.59 1.39
CA ILE A 387 -8.16 6.05 1.37
C ILE A 387 -9.21 6.52 0.35
N THR A 388 -9.21 5.96 -0.86
CA THR A 388 -10.21 6.29 -1.90
C THR A 388 -11.64 6.03 -1.41
N LEU A 389 -11.89 4.90 -0.74
CA LEU A 389 -13.22 4.55 -0.27
C LEU A 389 -13.66 5.45 0.91
N LEU A 390 -12.72 5.83 1.78
CA LEU A 390 -12.97 6.82 2.84
C LEU A 390 -13.27 8.20 2.26
N GLN A 391 -12.55 8.64 1.22
CA GLN A 391 -12.85 9.89 0.51
C GLN A 391 -14.22 9.83 -0.19
N ALA A 392 -14.58 8.68 -0.75
CA ALA A 392 -15.90 8.50 -1.37
C ALA A 392 -17.01 8.60 -0.32
N ALA A 393 -16.85 7.98 0.85
CA ALA A 393 -17.81 8.12 1.95
C ALA A 393 -17.86 9.56 2.49
N ALA A 394 -16.73 10.23 2.63
CA ALA A 394 -16.66 11.64 3.03
C ALA A 394 -17.36 12.59 2.03
N ALA A 395 -17.39 12.24 0.75
CA ALA A 395 -18.12 12.99 -0.26
C ALA A 395 -19.64 12.75 -0.24
N LEU A 396 -20.07 11.61 0.29
CA LEU A 396 -21.48 11.17 0.31
C LEU A 396 -22.20 11.52 1.63
N LEU A 397 -21.46 11.57 2.74
CA LEU A 397 -21.99 11.91 4.07
C LEU A 397 -21.93 13.40 4.35
N GLU A 398 -22.79 13.85 5.27
CA GLU A 398 -22.64 15.17 5.87
C GLU A 398 -21.30 15.23 6.64
N SER A 399 -20.61 16.37 6.55
CA SER A 399 -19.21 16.47 6.98
C SER A 399 -19.02 16.38 8.50
N ASN A 400 -19.97 16.86 9.31
CA ASN A 400 -19.92 16.67 10.76
C ASN A 400 -20.19 15.20 11.11
N GLU A 401 -21.20 14.58 10.52
CA GLU A 401 -21.54 13.16 10.69
C GLU A 401 -20.34 12.27 10.36
N PHE A 402 -19.70 12.47 9.21
CA PHE A 402 -18.49 11.74 8.82
C PHE A 402 -17.39 11.83 9.88
N LEU A 403 -17.08 13.03 10.38
CA LEU A 403 -16.05 13.18 11.40
C LEU A 403 -16.43 12.56 12.74
N ILE A 404 -17.71 12.58 13.12
CA ILE A 404 -18.18 11.89 14.34
C ILE A 404 -17.99 10.37 14.19
N HIS A 405 -18.27 9.78 13.03
CA HIS A 405 -17.97 8.37 12.77
C HIS A 405 -16.48 8.04 12.93
N VAL A 406 -15.61 8.87 12.34
CA VAL A 406 -14.15 8.67 12.43
C VAL A 406 -13.68 8.83 13.88
N LEU A 407 -14.07 9.91 14.57
CA LEU A 407 -13.72 10.13 15.98
C LEU A 407 -14.23 9.01 16.90
N ASN A 408 -15.44 8.51 16.67
CA ASN A 408 -16.00 7.37 17.40
C ASN A 408 -15.14 6.13 17.20
N LYS A 409 -14.76 5.79 15.96
CA LYS A 409 -13.96 4.58 15.69
C LYS A 409 -12.56 4.68 16.29
N TYR A 410 -11.96 5.87 16.31
CA TYR A 410 -10.68 6.13 16.97
C TYR A 410 -10.79 6.16 18.51
N GLY A 411 -11.99 6.14 19.09
CA GLY A 411 -12.19 6.27 20.53
C GLY A 411 -11.91 7.68 21.07
N LEU A 412 -11.98 8.71 20.21
CA LEU A 412 -11.57 10.08 20.53
C LEU A 412 -12.73 11.02 20.86
N LEU A 413 -13.97 10.55 20.94
CA LEU A 413 -15.11 11.39 21.35
C LEU A 413 -14.91 11.99 22.75
N GLY A 414 -14.40 11.19 23.70
CA GLY A 414 -14.03 11.67 25.03
C GLY A 414 -12.91 12.71 24.97
N TRP A 415 -11.88 12.48 24.15
CA TRP A 415 -10.75 13.41 23.94
C TRP A 415 -11.17 14.75 23.33
N ALA A 416 -12.17 14.74 22.45
CA ALA A 416 -12.73 15.94 21.81
C ALA A 416 -13.70 16.72 22.72
N SER A 417 -14.10 16.14 23.85
CA SER A 417 -15.02 16.75 24.82
C SER A 417 -14.31 17.78 25.73
N ASN A 418 -15.09 18.72 26.28
CA ASN A 418 -14.59 19.74 27.21
C ASN A 418 -14.08 19.16 28.54
N THR A 419 -14.48 17.95 28.91
CA THR A 419 -14.22 17.37 30.23
C THR A 419 -13.00 16.46 30.26
N TYR A 420 -12.35 16.20 29.12
CA TYR A 420 -11.25 15.24 29.02
C TYR A 420 -10.15 15.48 30.06
N ASP A 421 -9.64 16.71 30.13
CA ASP A 421 -8.54 17.09 31.02
C ASP A 421 -8.89 16.95 32.51
N SER A 422 -10.18 16.85 32.86
CA SER A 422 -10.65 16.64 34.25
C SER A 422 -10.87 15.17 34.63
N THR A 423 -11.00 14.28 33.64
CA THR A 423 -11.36 12.86 33.83
C THR A 423 -10.24 11.90 33.44
N GLN A 424 -9.04 12.42 33.21
CA GLN A 424 -7.96 11.69 32.56
C GLN A 424 -7.30 10.67 33.51
N ASP A 425 -7.09 9.46 32.99
CA ASP A 425 -6.16 8.49 33.57
C ASP A 425 -4.78 8.72 32.95
N GLU A 426 -3.79 9.13 33.76
CA GLU A 426 -2.44 9.49 33.29
C GLU A 426 -1.77 8.35 32.50
N ALA A 427 -2.08 7.10 32.83
CA ALA A 427 -1.54 5.93 32.13
C ALA A 427 -1.96 5.83 30.65
N ASN A 428 -3.16 6.34 30.30
CA ASN A 428 -3.71 6.28 28.94
C ASN A 428 -3.55 7.59 28.16
N ALA A 429 -2.99 8.63 28.79
CA ALA A 429 -2.73 9.94 28.20
C ALA A 429 -1.91 9.85 26.92
N GLN A 430 -0.74 9.20 26.99
CA GLN A 430 0.23 9.14 25.90
C GLN A 430 -0.29 8.36 24.70
N LEU A 431 -1.04 7.28 24.97
CA LEU A 431 -1.72 6.51 23.93
C LEU A 431 -2.75 7.40 23.22
N THR A 432 -3.59 8.10 23.98
CA THR A 432 -4.61 8.99 23.42
C THR A 432 -4.00 10.09 22.57
N VAL A 433 -2.89 10.70 23.00
CA VAL A 433 -2.15 11.70 22.23
C VAL A 433 -1.70 11.15 20.88
N THR A 434 -1.11 9.95 20.87
CA THR A 434 -0.64 9.29 19.63
C THR A 434 -1.82 8.93 18.72
N ILE A 435 -2.93 8.43 19.28
CA ILE A 435 -4.15 8.12 18.50
C ILE A 435 -4.75 9.39 17.88
N ALA A 436 -4.77 10.51 18.61
CA ALA A 436 -5.21 11.80 18.10
C ALA A 436 -4.30 12.35 17.00
N GLU A 437 -2.97 12.15 17.10
CA GLU A 437 -2.04 12.46 16.00
C GLU A 437 -2.37 11.66 14.73
N GLU A 438 -2.63 10.36 14.86
CA GLU A 438 -2.96 9.50 13.72
C GLU A 438 -4.33 9.84 13.13
N PHE A 439 -5.31 10.24 13.96
CA PHE A 439 -6.60 10.77 13.49
C PHE A 439 -6.41 12.03 12.63
N LEU A 440 -5.68 13.04 13.13
CA LEU A 440 -5.37 14.25 12.36
C LEU A 440 -4.61 13.91 11.07
N GLY A 441 -3.72 12.92 11.13
CA GLY A 441 -3.00 12.43 9.95
C GLY A 441 -3.91 11.78 8.91
N LEU A 442 -4.93 11.02 9.32
CA LEU A 442 -5.93 10.46 8.42
C LEU A 442 -6.73 11.57 7.76
N VAL A 443 -7.28 12.52 8.53
CA VAL A 443 -8.02 13.68 7.99
C VAL A 443 -7.16 14.43 6.98
N LEU A 444 -5.91 14.72 7.33
CA LEU A 444 -4.95 15.41 6.47
C LEU A 444 -4.74 14.64 5.16
N THR A 445 -4.61 13.31 5.22
CA THR A 445 -4.52 12.45 4.04
C THR A 445 -5.78 12.57 3.17
N LEU A 446 -6.97 12.47 3.77
CA LEU A 446 -8.24 12.52 3.04
C LEU A 446 -8.44 13.83 2.28
N VAL A 447 -8.05 14.97 2.86
CA VAL A 447 -8.22 16.30 2.23
C VAL A 447 -7.08 16.68 1.28
N SER A 448 -5.87 16.13 1.46
CA SER A 448 -4.68 16.46 0.66
C SER A 448 -4.49 15.54 -0.54
N GLU A 449 -4.83 14.25 -0.42
CA GLU A 449 -4.49 13.26 -1.43
C GLU A 449 -5.48 13.22 -2.58
N ARG A 450 -5.18 14.11 -3.53
CA ARG A 450 -5.92 14.35 -4.78
C ARG A 450 -5.11 13.98 -6.03
N SER A 451 -4.01 13.25 -5.86
CA SER A 451 -3.13 12.86 -6.98
C SER A 451 -3.59 11.61 -7.74
N LEU A 452 -4.65 10.94 -7.29
CA LEU A 452 -5.24 9.81 -8.00
C LEU A 452 -6.27 10.32 -9.03
N PRO A 453 -6.13 10.00 -10.34
CA PRO A 453 -7.12 10.39 -11.33
C PRO A 453 -8.52 9.87 -10.99
N GLY A 454 -9.51 10.76 -11.07
CA GLY A 454 -10.89 10.48 -10.67
C GLY A 454 -11.21 10.87 -9.22
N VAL A 455 -10.21 10.93 -8.33
CA VAL A 455 -10.34 11.61 -7.02
C VAL A 455 -10.00 13.09 -7.16
N GLY A 456 -8.87 13.40 -7.78
CA GLY A 456 -8.52 14.75 -8.18
C GLY A 456 -8.55 14.97 -9.68
N ALA A 457 -8.58 16.24 -10.07
CA ALA A 457 -8.49 16.70 -11.45
C ALA A 457 -7.04 16.65 -11.95
N VAL A 458 -6.48 15.43 -12.05
CA VAL A 458 -5.10 15.17 -12.45
C VAL A 458 -5.00 14.01 -13.43
N THR A 459 -3.91 13.98 -14.17
CA THR A 459 -3.50 12.91 -15.08
C THR A 459 -2.61 11.87 -14.39
N GLU A 460 -2.50 10.67 -14.97
CA GLU A 460 -1.55 9.65 -14.49
C GLU A 460 -0.08 10.13 -14.56
N ALA A 461 0.25 11.03 -15.49
CA ALA A 461 1.59 11.60 -15.58
C ALA A 461 1.90 12.54 -14.39
N GLU A 462 0.92 13.33 -13.96
CA GLU A 462 1.05 14.20 -12.77
C GLU A 462 1.08 13.38 -11.48
N ARG A 463 0.29 12.31 -11.38
CA ARG A 463 0.39 11.33 -10.28
C ARG A 463 1.82 10.80 -10.16
N LEU A 464 2.39 10.36 -11.29
CA LEU A 464 3.74 9.82 -11.33
C LEU A 464 4.80 10.87 -11.01
N GLN A 465 4.66 12.10 -11.54
CA GLN A 465 5.53 13.22 -11.17
C GLN A 465 5.54 13.41 -9.66
N ARG A 466 4.37 13.47 -9.02
CA ARG A 466 4.28 13.69 -7.58
C ARG A 466 5.05 12.64 -6.80
N GLU A 467 4.88 11.35 -7.14
CA GLU A 467 5.62 10.24 -6.53
C GLU A 467 7.14 10.43 -6.66
N VAL A 468 7.62 10.76 -7.86
CA VAL A 468 9.06 10.97 -8.12
C VAL A 468 9.59 12.17 -7.35
N VAL A 469 8.86 13.28 -7.32
CA VAL A 469 9.23 14.50 -6.58
C VAL A 469 9.38 14.19 -5.09
N GLN A 470 8.40 13.53 -4.48
CA GLN A 470 8.46 13.20 -3.06
C GLN A 470 9.63 12.24 -2.75
N LEU A 471 9.86 11.20 -3.56
CA LEU A 471 11.00 10.29 -3.37
C LEU A 471 12.35 11.03 -3.40
N LEU A 472 12.51 12.01 -4.32
CA LEU A 472 13.74 12.80 -4.42
C LEU A 472 13.84 13.95 -3.39
N CYS A 473 12.74 14.29 -2.72
CA CYS A 473 12.75 15.15 -1.54
C CYS A 473 13.38 14.45 -0.33
N VAL A 474 13.30 13.12 -0.23
CA VAL A 474 14.00 12.35 0.81
C VAL A 474 15.50 12.39 0.56
N GLU A 475 15.95 11.88 -0.59
CA GLU A 475 17.37 11.86 -0.96
C GLU A 475 17.58 11.69 -2.48
N PRO A 476 18.78 12.03 -3.01
CA PRO A 476 19.15 11.70 -4.39
C PRO A 476 19.31 10.20 -4.62
N LEU A 477 18.59 9.65 -5.59
CA LEU A 477 18.50 8.21 -5.87
C LEU A 477 19.02 7.81 -7.25
N PRO A 478 19.66 6.64 -7.42
CA PRO A 478 19.97 6.08 -8.73
C PRO A 478 18.70 5.53 -9.42
N HIS A 479 18.71 5.46 -10.75
CA HIS A 479 17.59 4.97 -11.57
C HIS A 479 17.01 3.64 -11.06
N SER A 480 17.88 2.67 -10.77
CA SER A 480 17.48 1.31 -10.38
C SER A 480 16.79 1.23 -9.03
N GLN A 481 17.07 2.15 -8.10
CA GLN A 481 16.36 2.23 -6.82
C GLN A 481 15.02 2.96 -6.99
N LEU A 482 15.02 4.05 -7.76
CA LEU A 482 13.81 4.84 -8.02
C LEU A 482 12.72 3.98 -8.69
N VAL A 483 13.06 3.22 -9.73
CA VAL A 483 12.12 2.30 -10.40
C VAL A 483 11.60 1.20 -9.47
N LYS A 484 12.37 0.79 -8.44
CA LYS A 484 11.89 -0.20 -7.45
C LYS A 484 10.90 0.40 -6.45
N LEU A 485 10.99 1.70 -6.17
CA LEU A 485 10.13 2.44 -5.24
C LEU A 485 8.88 3.02 -5.91
N LEU A 486 8.81 2.96 -7.25
CA LEU A 486 7.61 3.30 -8.00
C LEU A 486 6.69 2.09 -8.21
N PRO A 487 5.36 2.29 -8.25
CA PRO A 487 4.44 1.19 -8.53
C PRO A 487 4.70 0.61 -9.93
N ARG A 488 4.90 -0.71 -10.00
CA ARG A 488 5.17 -1.42 -11.25
C ARG A 488 3.90 -1.53 -12.08
N GLY A 489 3.89 -0.93 -13.27
CA GLY A 489 2.95 -1.31 -14.33
C GLY A 489 3.72 -2.09 -15.38
N GLY A 490 3.25 -3.30 -15.70
CA GLY A 490 3.96 -4.22 -16.61
C GLY A 490 3.90 -3.83 -18.09
N SER A 491 3.66 -2.56 -18.43
CA SER A 491 3.60 -2.08 -19.82
C SER A 491 4.85 -1.25 -20.17
N PRO A 492 5.46 -1.46 -21.35
CA PRO A 492 6.59 -0.64 -21.82
C PRO A 492 6.28 0.86 -21.87
N ALA A 493 5.01 1.22 -22.08
CA ALA A 493 4.55 2.60 -22.06
C ALA A 493 4.77 3.28 -20.72
N ARG A 494 4.64 2.56 -19.60
CA ARG A 494 4.85 3.12 -18.27
C ARG A 494 6.33 3.36 -17.98
N GLU A 495 7.21 2.47 -18.44
CA GLU A 495 8.66 2.68 -18.33
C GLU A 495 9.10 3.93 -19.09
N ALA A 496 8.58 4.12 -20.32
CA ALA A 496 8.81 5.34 -21.08
C ALA A 496 8.27 6.59 -20.36
N GLN A 497 7.10 6.49 -19.71
CA GLN A 497 6.51 7.59 -18.94
C GLN A 497 7.36 7.95 -17.70
N VAL A 498 7.91 6.96 -17.00
CA VAL A 498 8.83 7.18 -15.86
C VAL A 498 10.06 7.95 -16.33
N GLU A 499 10.64 7.56 -17.45
CA GLU A 499 11.82 8.23 -18.00
C GLU A 499 11.51 9.68 -18.41
N GLN A 500 10.37 9.93 -19.06
CA GLN A 500 9.92 11.29 -19.41
C GLN A 500 9.73 12.18 -18.16
N VAL A 501 9.12 11.63 -17.10
CA VAL A 501 8.94 12.36 -15.84
C VAL A 501 10.28 12.65 -15.18
N LEU A 502 11.20 11.68 -15.13
CA LEU A 502 12.53 11.87 -14.55
C LEU A 502 13.33 12.95 -15.28
N GLN A 503 13.29 12.95 -16.60
CA GLN A 503 13.93 13.99 -17.42
C GLN A 503 13.35 15.38 -17.16
N ARG A 504 12.07 15.48 -16.76
CA ARG A 504 11.43 16.75 -16.41
C ARG A 504 11.79 17.23 -15.00
N VAL A 505 11.72 16.35 -14.00
CA VAL A 505 11.75 16.75 -12.58
C VAL A 505 13.09 16.59 -11.90
N ALA A 506 14.06 15.93 -12.54
CA ALA A 506 15.37 15.68 -11.95
C ALA A 506 16.53 16.10 -12.87
N HIS A 507 17.70 16.33 -12.27
CA HIS A 507 18.98 16.42 -12.94
C HIS A 507 19.78 15.15 -12.70
N PHE A 508 20.39 14.61 -13.74
CA PHE A 508 21.26 13.46 -13.63
C PHE A 508 22.69 13.91 -13.32
N ARG A 509 23.15 13.64 -12.09
CA ARG A 509 24.48 14.00 -11.63
C ARG A 509 25.40 12.78 -11.69
N ARG A 510 26.47 12.89 -12.48
CA ARG A 510 27.58 11.93 -12.49
C ARG A 510 28.65 12.39 -11.50
N ASP A 511 28.96 11.56 -10.52
CA ASP A 511 30.10 11.81 -9.64
C ASP A 511 31.42 11.65 -10.40
N GLN A 512 32.06 12.77 -10.75
CA GLN A 512 33.35 12.79 -11.47
C GLN A 512 34.54 12.30 -10.61
N ARG A 513 34.36 12.09 -9.30
CA ARG A 513 35.45 11.74 -8.36
C ARG A 513 35.77 10.23 -8.27
N ALA A 514 35.04 9.37 -8.98
CA ALA A 514 35.25 7.92 -8.95
C ALA A 514 36.22 7.37 -10.03
N SER A 515 36.99 8.24 -10.69
CA SER A 515 37.86 7.83 -11.81
C SER A 515 39.30 7.44 -11.43
N ALA A 516 39.65 7.26 -10.15
CA ALA A 516 41.07 7.06 -9.81
C ALA A 516 41.45 5.96 -8.80
N THR A 517 40.59 5.44 -7.91
CA THR A 517 41.13 4.58 -6.83
C THR A 517 40.36 3.34 -6.38
N ASP A 518 39.23 2.93 -6.95
CA ASP A 518 38.58 1.69 -6.49
C ASP A 518 38.16 0.78 -7.65
N ALA A 519 38.71 -0.44 -7.65
CA ALA A 519 38.46 -1.51 -8.62
C ALA A 519 37.07 -2.16 -8.48
N SER A 520 36.14 -1.55 -7.74
CA SER A 520 34.71 -1.90 -7.73
C SER A 520 33.92 -0.82 -8.47
N GLY A 521 33.93 -0.92 -9.80
CA GLY A 521 33.37 0.07 -10.74
C GLY A 521 31.86 0.28 -10.66
N ALA A 522 31.39 1.02 -9.66
CA ALA A 522 30.03 1.57 -9.64
C ALA A 522 30.09 3.08 -9.34
N SER A 523 30.42 3.88 -10.37
CA SER A 523 30.10 5.31 -10.38
C SER A 523 28.58 5.46 -10.26
N THR A 524 28.07 5.59 -9.05
CA THR A 524 26.63 5.60 -8.80
C THR A 524 26.11 6.98 -9.19
N SER A 525 25.76 7.14 -10.46
CA SER A 525 25.11 8.35 -10.94
C SER A 525 23.71 8.45 -10.31
N ARG A 526 23.34 9.64 -9.84
CA ARG A 526 22.10 9.86 -9.07
C ARG A 526 21.25 10.93 -9.72
N TYR A 527 19.95 10.80 -9.53
CA TYR A 527 18.97 11.84 -9.84
C TYR A 527 18.83 12.76 -8.63
N GLU A 528 19.01 14.06 -8.83
CA GLU A 528 18.75 15.13 -7.86
C GLU A 528 17.51 15.90 -8.31
N LEU A 529 16.60 16.21 -7.38
CA LEU A 529 15.40 17.00 -7.67
C LEU A 529 15.79 18.40 -8.15
N ARG A 530 15.12 18.91 -9.19
CA ARG A 530 15.39 20.28 -9.64
C ARG A 530 14.77 21.32 -8.69
N PRO A 531 15.37 22.51 -8.54
CA PRO A 531 14.89 23.52 -7.59
C PRO A 531 13.45 23.99 -7.81
N GLU A 532 12.94 23.93 -9.05
CA GLU A 532 11.59 24.39 -9.39
C GLU A 532 10.48 23.56 -8.73
N PHE A 533 10.80 22.35 -8.28
CA PHE A 533 9.87 21.41 -7.64
C PHE A 533 9.98 21.37 -6.12
N TYR A 534 10.85 22.18 -5.49
CA TYR A 534 11.02 22.17 -4.03
C TYR A 534 9.78 22.63 -3.25
N ASN A 535 8.98 23.49 -3.87
CA ASN A 535 7.69 23.97 -3.38
C ASN A 535 6.58 22.89 -3.44
N GLU A 536 6.76 21.79 -4.17
CA GLU A 536 5.82 20.68 -4.21
C GLU A 536 6.01 19.67 -3.04
N PHE A 537 7.02 19.86 -2.18
CA PHE A 537 7.25 18.98 -1.03
C PHE A 537 6.04 18.94 -0.09
N ASN A 538 5.59 17.73 0.24
CA ASN A 538 4.56 17.51 1.26
C ASN A 538 5.19 16.78 2.47
N PRO A 539 5.30 17.43 3.64
CA PRO A 539 5.80 16.80 4.86
C PRO A 539 5.01 15.56 5.27
N PHE A 540 3.70 15.56 5.01
CA PHE A 540 2.78 14.47 5.35
C PHE A 540 2.38 13.67 4.12
N PHE A 541 3.30 13.49 3.16
CA PHE A 541 3.06 12.61 2.03
C PHE A 541 2.72 11.20 2.51
N TYR A 542 1.53 10.73 2.17
CA TYR A 542 0.95 9.54 2.79
C TYR A 542 1.69 8.23 2.51
N HIS A 543 2.60 8.21 1.53
CA HIS A 543 3.48 7.07 1.23
C HIS A 543 4.80 7.05 2.01
N TYR A 544 5.12 8.10 2.77
CA TYR A 544 6.32 8.06 3.60
C TYR A 544 6.13 7.11 4.78
N THR A 545 7.17 6.35 5.06
CA THR A 545 7.40 5.80 6.39
C THR A 545 7.76 6.92 7.37
N ARG A 546 7.59 6.70 8.67
CA ARG A 546 7.98 7.69 9.70
C ARG A 546 9.46 8.10 9.59
N GLU A 547 10.32 7.15 9.21
CA GLU A 547 11.74 7.42 8.98
C GLU A 547 11.99 8.29 7.74
N GLU A 548 11.30 8.01 6.63
CA GLU A 548 11.41 8.81 5.41
C GLU A 548 10.85 10.21 5.60
N GLN A 549 9.72 10.35 6.32
CA GLN A 549 9.14 11.64 6.67
C GLN A 549 10.15 12.52 7.42
N SER A 550 10.72 12.00 8.52
CA SER A 550 11.71 12.72 9.33
C SER A 550 12.95 13.09 8.50
N LYS A 551 13.48 12.15 7.70
CA LYS A 551 14.63 12.41 6.80
C LYS A 551 14.33 13.48 5.75
N ALA A 552 13.16 13.43 5.13
CA ALA A 552 12.76 14.38 4.10
C ALA A 552 12.57 15.78 4.67
N GLU A 553 11.92 15.89 5.83
CA GLU A 553 11.70 17.15 6.52
C GLU A 553 13.03 17.80 6.93
N GLU A 554 13.94 17.06 7.56
CA GLU A 554 15.28 17.55 7.91
C GLU A 554 16.05 18.02 6.66
N ALA A 555 15.98 17.25 5.57
CA ALA A 555 16.61 17.59 4.31
C ALA A 555 16.05 18.90 3.71
N GLN A 556 14.73 19.09 3.74
CA GLN A 556 14.10 20.31 3.24
C GLN A 556 14.36 21.51 4.12
N LEU A 557 14.27 21.39 5.45
CA LEU A 557 14.59 22.48 6.38
C LEU A 557 16.03 22.95 6.19
N ARG A 558 16.98 22.02 5.99
CA ARG A 558 18.37 22.36 5.68
C ARG A 558 18.50 23.12 4.36
N ARG A 559 17.79 22.70 3.30
CA ARG A 559 17.79 23.39 1.99
C ARG A 559 17.23 24.80 2.11
N ARG A 560 16.10 24.98 2.82
CA ARG A 560 15.48 26.30 3.02
C ARG A 560 16.38 27.24 3.80
N LYS A 561 17.01 26.75 4.87
CA LYS A 561 17.99 27.52 5.65
C LYS A 561 19.17 27.97 4.80
N GLN A 562 19.68 27.12 3.91
CA GLN A 562 20.76 27.47 2.98
C GLN A 562 20.32 28.51 1.93
N ALA A 563 19.05 28.49 1.53
CA ALA A 563 18.46 29.47 0.61
C ALA A 563 18.03 30.78 1.29
N GLY A 564 18.26 30.95 2.61
CA GLY A 564 17.81 32.13 3.35
C GLY A 564 16.28 32.23 3.52
N LEU A 565 15.55 31.14 3.29
CA LEU A 565 14.11 31.06 3.47
C LEU A 565 13.75 30.73 4.92
N GLU A 566 12.51 31.00 5.30
CA GLU A 566 11.95 30.65 6.61
C GLU A 566 12.10 29.14 6.88
N PRO A 567 12.56 28.74 8.08
CA PRO A 567 12.84 27.35 8.42
C PRO A 567 11.56 26.60 8.82
N CYS A 568 10.56 26.58 7.95
CA CYS A 568 9.35 25.78 8.09
C CYS A 568 9.03 25.04 6.80
N CYS A 569 8.13 24.06 6.84
CA CYS A 569 7.61 23.37 5.66
C CYS A 569 6.09 23.51 5.66
N PRO A 570 5.51 24.54 5.00
CA PRO A 570 4.06 24.69 4.90
C PRO A 570 3.48 23.68 3.90
N PRO A 571 2.16 23.38 3.97
CA PRO A 571 1.52 22.47 3.04
C PRO A 571 1.61 22.99 1.59
N PRO A 572 1.91 22.12 0.61
CA PRO A 572 1.87 22.51 -0.80
C PRO A 572 0.41 22.73 -1.25
N VAL A 573 0.22 23.41 -2.38
CA VAL A 573 -1.10 23.63 -2.96
C VAL A 573 -1.61 22.30 -3.53
N PRO A 574 -2.70 21.70 -3.01
CA PRO A 574 -3.20 20.45 -3.55
C PRO A 574 -3.92 20.69 -4.89
N PRO A 575 -4.00 19.68 -5.78
CA PRO A 575 -4.86 19.72 -6.96
C PRO A 575 -6.34 19.98 -6.62
N GLU A 576 -7.18 20.27 -7.62
CA GLU A 576 -8.63 20.30 -7.39
C GLU A 576 -9.18 18.88 -7.22
N PHE A 577 -10.21 18.72 -6.40
CA PHE A 577 -10.97 17.48 -6.39
C PHE A 577 -11.75 17.33 -7.70
N ALA A 578 -11.88 16.10 -8.18
CA ALA A 578 -12.82 15.76 -9.23
C ALA A 578 -14.26 15.95 -8.72
N ARG A 579 -15.21 16.14 -9.65
CA ARG A 579 -16.61 16.45 -9.32
C ARG A 579 -17.23 15.53 -8.27
N PRO A 580 -17.07 14.19 -8.31
CA PRO A 580 -17.66 13.30 -7.32
C PRO A 580 -17.09 13.44 -5.91
N PHE A 581 -15.90 14.04 -5.75
CA PHE A 581 -15.19 14.17 -4.48
C PHE A 581 -15.10 15.61 -3.97
N ALA A 582 -15.70 16.57 -4.68
CA ALA A 582 -15.61 18.00 -4.35
C ALA A 582 -16.04 18.33 -2.91
N MET A 583 -17.03 17.58 -2.39
CA MET A 583 -17.58 17.78 -1.05
C MET A 583 -16.61 17.43 0.09
N VAL A 584 -15.56 16.65 -0.17
CA VAL A 584 -14.53 16.29 0.85
C VAL A 584 -13.86 17.53 1.43
N VAL A 585 -13.76 18.62 0.65
CA VAL A 585 -13.23 19.91 1.09
C VAL A 585 -13.96 20.45 2.32
N ASN A 586 -15.26 20.19 2.45
CA ASN A 586 -16.09 20.73 3.53
C ASN A 586 -15.71 20.18 4.91
N LEU A 587 -14.98 19.05 4.97
CA LEU A 587 -14.37 18.54 6.20
C LEU A 587 -13.46 19.58 6.88
N LEU A 588 -12.89 20.54 6.14
CA LEU A 588 -11.97 21.54 6.68
C LEU A 588 -12.68 22.68 7.44
N GLN A 589 -13.98 22.90 7.22
CA GLN A 589 -14.74 24.04 7.77
C GLN A 589 -16.02 23.65 8.53
N CYS A 590 -16.32 22.35 8.65
CA CYS A 590 -17.46 21.88 9.44
C CYS A 590 -17.23 22.12 10.95
N ASP A 591 -18.31 22.19 11.73
CA ASP A 591 -18.26 22.60 13.14
C ASP A 591 -17.41 21.65 13.98
N VAL A 592 -17.53 20.34 13.73
CA VAL A 592 -16.72 19.32 14.40
C VAL A 592 -15.23 19.51 14.12
N MET A 593 -14.83 19.85 12.88
CA MET A 593 -13.44 20.11 12.56
C MET A 593 -12.93 21.38 13.25
N LEU A 594 -13.67 22.48 13.15
CA LEU A 594 -13.29 23.75 13.79
C LEU A 594 -13.16 23.58 15.30
N ARG A 595 -14.03 22.77 15.91
CA ARG A 595 -13.95 22.39 17.32
C ARG A 595 -12.66 21.61 17.64
N VAL A 596 -12.30 20.62 16.83
CA VAL A 596 -11.06 19.84 17.01
C VAL A 596 -9.83 20.74 16.85
N LEU A 597 -9.79 21.59 15.83
CA LEU A 597 -8.66 22.50 15.59
C LEU A 597 -8.50 23.51 16.75
N ASN A 598 -9.60 24.11 17.22
CA ASN A 598 -9.60 24.96 18.41
C ASN A 598 -9.03 24.24 19.63
N LEU A 599 -9.48 23.01 19.87
CA LEU A 599 -9.04 22.22 21.02
C LEU A 599 -7.53 21.96 21.01
N VAL A 600 -6.96 21.63 19.83
CA VAL A 600 -5.50 21.44 19.69
C VAL A 600 -4.75 22.75 19.94
N LEU A 601 -5.23 23.88 19.40
CA LEU A 601 -4.63 25.19 19.62
C LEU A 601 -4.69 25.62 21.10
N GLU A 602 -5.85 25.50 21.74
CA GLU A 602 -6.03 25.80 23.17
C GLU A 602 -5.07 24.97 24.04
N ARG A 603 -4.99 23.66 23.80
CA ARG A 603 -4.08 22.76 24.51
C ARG A 603 -2.60 23.06 24.29
N SER A 604 -2.25 23.61 23.12
CA SER A 604 -0.88 24.07 22.86
C SER A 604 -0.46 25.29 23.71
N THR A 605 -1.43 26.03 24.23
CA THR A 605 -1.19 27.19 25.11
C THR A 605 -1.38 26.88 26.59
N SER A 606 -2.19 25.88 26.92
CA SER A 606 -2.49 25.52 28.30
C SER A 606 -1.33 24.75 28.95
N PRO A 607 -0.73 25.26 30.04
CA PRO A 607 0.37 24.56 30.71
C PRO A 607 -0.06 23.26 31.40
N SER A 608 -1.34 23.13 31.76
CA SER A 608 -1.88 22.08 32.62
C SER A 608 -2.30 20.81 31.90
N THR A 609 -2.45 20.82 30.58
CA THR A 609 -2.86 19.62 29.83
C THR A 609 -1.67 18.73 29.49
N SER A 610 -1.84 17.43 29.72
CA SER A 610 -0.93 16.38 29.23
C SER A 610 -1.40 15.77 27.88
N ALA A 611 -2.55 16.22 27.37
CA ALA A 611 -3.22 15.70 26.18
C ALA A 611 -2.76 16.38 24.87
N PHE A 612 -1.48 16.76 24.79
CA PHE A 612 -0.93 17.60 23.72
C PHE A 612 0.41 17.06 23.21
N SER A 613 0.65 17.20 21.91
CA SER A 613 1.98 17.09 21.30
C SER A 613 2.21 18.15 20.21
N GLU A 614 3.48 18.49 19.96
CA GLU A 614 3.83 19.42 18.89
C GLU A 614 3.42 18.89 17.50
N THR A 615 3.44 17.57 17.29
CA THR A 615 2.98 16.92 16.06
C THR A 615 1.47 17.15 15.81
N GLN A 616 0.65 17.18 16.87
CA GLN A 616 -0.77 17.53 16.74
C GLN A 616 -0.93 18.97 16.25
N LEU A 617 -0.16 19.90 16.84
CA LEU A 617 -0.16 21.30 16.42
C LEU A 617 0.29 21.43 14.96
N GLU A 618 1.37 20.77 14.57
CA GLU A 618 1.88 20.81 13.19
C GLU A 618 0.83 20.32 12.18
N LYS A 619 0.17 19.19 12.44
CA LYS A 619 -0.91 18.65 11.59
C LYS A 619 -2.12 19.59 11.53
N ALA A 620 -2.48 20.21 12.66
CA ALA A 620 -3.55 21.21 12.70
C ALA A 620 -3.21 22.44 11.86
N LEU A 621 -1.97 22.93 11.91
CA LEU A 621 -1.50 24.05 11.07
C LEU A 621 -1.50 23.68 9.58
N HIS A 622 -1.16 22.45 9.24
CA HIS A 622 -1.25 21.97 7.85
C HIS A 622 -2.69 21.88 7.36
N LEU A 623 -3.64 21.39 8.19
CA LEU A 623 -5.07 21.40 7.86
C LEU A 623 -5.59 22.83 7.62
N ILE A 624 -5.23 23.77 8.49
CA ILE A 624 -5.55 25.19 8.32
C ILE A 624 -4.94 25.73 7.02
N GLY A 625 -3.66 25.42 6.75
CA GLY A 625 -2.97 25.85 5.54
C GLY A 625 -3.63 25.35 4.25
N ILE A 626 -4.11 24.11 4.23
CA ILE A 626 -4.86 23.54 3.10
C ILE A 626 -6.21 24.24 2.93
N ALA A 627 -6.92 24.50 4.03
CA ALA A 627 -8.18 25.24 3.99
C ALA A 627 -8.00 26.65 3.42
N LEU A 628 -6.91 27.33 3.78
CA LEU A 628 -6.55 28.64 3.24
C LEU A 628 -6.22 28.59 1.74
N HIS A 629 -5.48 27.57 1.28
CA HIS A 629 -5.21 27.38 -0.15
C HIS A 629 -6.51 27.18 -0.95
N GLU A 630 -7.48 26.47 -0.37
CA GLU A 630 -8.75 26.22 -1.04
C GLU A 630 -9.62 27.49 -1.14
N GLU A 631 -9.71 28.27 -0.07
CA GLU A 631 -10.41 29.56 -0.11
C GLU A 631 -9.71 30.54 -1.05
N GLN A 632 -8.37 30.61 -1.02
CA GLN A 632 -7.60 31.43 -1.96
C GLN A 632 -7.90 31.04 -3.40
N ARG A 633 -7.94 29.74 -3.72
CA ARG A 633 -8.30 29.24 -5.06
C ARG A 633 -9.67 29.74 -5.53
N LEU A 634 -10.67 29.76 -4.65
CA LEU A 634 -12.01 30.26 -4.98
C LEU A 634 -12.03 31.78 -5.18
N ARG A 635 -11.26 32.52 -4.37
CA ARG A 635 -11.08 33.97 -4.53
C ARG A 635 -10.38 34.32 -5.85
N ASP A 636 -9.34 33.56 -6.21
CA ASP A 636 -8.61 33.74 -7.47
C ASP A 636 -9.50 33.47 -8.70
N LYS A 637 -10.49 32.58 -8.57
CA LYS A 637 -11.54 32.34 -9.56
C LYS A 637 -12.62 33.41 -9.60
N GLY A 638 -12.55 34.43 -8.73
CA GLY A 638 -13.52 35.52 -8.64
C GLY A 638 -14.85 35.12 -8.02
N VAL A 639 -14.91 34.01 -7.27
CA VAL A 639 -16.14 33.58 -6.58
C VAL A 639 -16.38 34.46 -5.36
N PRO A 640 -17.54 35.14 -5.23
CA PRO A 640 -17.88 35.89 -4.03
C PRO A 640 -18.01 34.95 -2.82
N MET A 641 -17.32 35.23 -1.72
CA MET A 641 -17.34 34.38 -0.52
C MET A 641 -18.72 34.32 0.16
N ALA A 642 -19.55 35.35 -0.01
CA ALA A 642 -20.91 35.37 0.53
C ALA A 642 -21.82 34.27 -0.07
N ASP A 643 -21.57 33.91 -1.33
CA ASP A 643 -22.32 32.89 -2.07
C ASP A 643 -21.53 31.57 -2.23
N SER A 644 -20.31 31.53 -1.68
CA SER A 644 -19.44 30.36 -1.77
C SER A 644 -19.88 29.30 -0.77
N PHE A 645 -19.92 28.04 -1.23
CA PHE A 645 -20.11 26.89 -0.35
C PHE A 645 -18.92 26.69 0.62
N PHE A 646 -17.75 27.28 0.31
CA PHE A 646 -16.55 27.19 1.13
C PHE A 646 -15.99 28.58 1.46
N ALA A 647 -16.01 28.93 2.75
CA ALA A 647 -15.62 30.22 3.30
C ALA A 647 -14.94 30.03 4.67
N PHE A 648 -13.80 29.34 4.64
CA PHE A 648 -13.09 28.88 5.83
C PHE A 648 -12.73 30.03 6.79
N THR A 649 -12.16 31.14 6.33
CA THR A 649 -11.74 32.26 7.18
C THR A 649 -12.91 32.87 7.95
N THR A 650 -14.08 33.00 7.31
CA THR A 650 -15.31 33.52 7.93
C THR A 650 -15.78 32.58 9.04
N ARG A 651 -15.87 31.28 8.74
CA ARG A 651 -16.28 30.24 9.68
C ARG A 651 -15.29 30.09 10.84
N ALA A 652 -13.99 30.14 10.54
CA ALA A 652 -12.91 30.10 11.51
C ALA A 652 -12.96 31.29 12.48
N CYS A 653 -13.26 32.50 12.00
CA CYS A 653 -13.48 33.67 12.87
C CYS A 653 -14.69 33.50 13.78
N GLN A 654 -15.83 33.02 13.24
CA GLN A 654 -17.05 32.77 14.02
C GLN A 654 -16.83 31.71 15.11
N ALA A 655 -16.05 30.67 14.81
CA ALA A 655 -15.70 29.62 15.76
C ALA A 655 -14.56 29.99 16.74
N GLY A 656 -14.02 31.22 16.69
CA GLY A 656 -12.93 31.66 17.57
C GLY A 656 -11.52 31.14 17.21
N LEU A 657 -11.37 30.41 16.11
CA LEU A 657 -10.11 29.80 15.67
C LEU A 657 -9.02 30.82 15.38
N ALA A 658 -9.39 31.96 14.78
CA ALA A 658 -8.43 33.04 14.51
C ALA A 658 -7.79 33.58 15.80
N VAL A 659 -8.59 33.74 16.87
CA VAL A 659 -8.11 34.22 18.16
C VAL A 659 -7.24 33.16 18.85
N ALA A 660 -7.62 31.89 18.76
CA ALA A 660 -6.82 30.79 19.27
C ALA A 660 -5.45 30.72 18.56
N LEU A 661 -5.42 30.89 17.24
CA LEU A 661 -4.20 30.91 16.44
C LEU A 661 -3.24 32.04 16.84
N GLU A 662 -3.77 33.25 17.06
CA GLU A 662 -2.98 34.40 17.53
C GLU A 662 -2.41 34.19 18.94
N LYS A 663 -3.20 33.62 19.86
CA LYS A 663 -2.73 33.25 21.21
C LYS A 663 -1.62 32.20 21.15
N CYS A 664 -1.74 31.22 20.27
CA CYS A 664 -0.68 30.22 20.05
C CYS A 664 0.61 30.88 19.56
N ALA A 665 0.52 31.81 18.60
CA ALA A 665 1.70 32.50 18.05
C ALA A 665 2.48 33.31 19.11
N ALA A 666 1.76 33.83 20.10
CA ALA A 666 2.34 34.53 21.25
C ALA A 666 2.91 33.58 22.33
N SER A 667 2.52 32.31 22.35
CA SER A 667 2.93 31.34 23.37
C SER A 667 4.36 30.82 23.15
N PRO A 668 5.17 30.65 24.21
CA PRO A 668 6.49 30.04 24.12
C PRO A 668 6.49 28.49 24.18
N ARG A 669 5.33 27.83 24.35
CA ARG A 669 5.24 26.39 24.66
C ARG A 669 5.64 25.44 23.53
N ALA A 670 5.58 25.87 22.26
CA ALA A 670 5.93 25.06 21.08
C ALA A 670 6.95 25.79 20.18
N PRO A 671 8.22 25.94 20.62
CA PRO A 671 9.21 26.77 19.94
C PRO A 671 9.60 26.22 18.56
N SER A 672 9.58 24.90 18.37
CA SER A 672 9.90 24.24 17.09
C SER A 672 8.92 24.63 15.97
N GLN A 673 7.64 24.82 16.32
CA GLN A 673 6.56 25.10 15.38
C GLN A 673 6.33 26.61 15.14
N LYS A 674 7.05 27.48 15.86
CA LYS A 674 6.87 28.94 15.75
C LYS A 674 7.00 29.46 14.30
N PRO A 675 7.98 29.04 13.48
CA PRO A 675 8.09 29.50 12.09
C PRO A 675 6.88 29.08 11.23
N LEU A 676 6.34 27.88 11.43
CA LEU A 676 5.16 27.41 10.70
C LEU A 676 3.89 28.15 11.13
N LEU A 677 3.78 28.45 12.42
CA LEU A 677 2.67 29.18 13.03
C LEU A 677 2.62 30.63 12.53
N ASP A 678 3.76 31.32 12.52
CA ASP A 678 3.89 32.69 12.00
C ASP A 678 3.60 32.75 10.49
N HIS A 679 4.04 31.74 9.73
CA HIS A 679 3.69 31.57 8.33
C HIS A 679 2.19 31.40 8.12
N THR A 680 1.56 30.49 8.89
CA THR A 680 0.12 30.18 8.79
C THR A 680 -0.72 31.39 9.15
N LEU A 681 -0.34 32.15 10.18
CA LEU A 681 -1.05 33.36 10.59
C LEU A 681 -0.96 34.47 9.54
N ARG A 682 0.22 34.68 8.92
CA ARG A 682 0.37 35.61 7.79
C ARG A 682 -0.50 35.19 6.61
N HIS A 683 -0.52 33.90 6.29
CA HIS A 683 -1.38 33.37 5.23
C HIS A 683 -2.87 33.60 5.54
N PHE A 684 -3.29 33.32 6.77
CA PHE A 684 -4.67 33.52 7.22
C PHE A 684 -5.12 34.98 7.05
N ARG A 685 -4.30 35.93 7.50
CA ARG A 685 -4.57 37.37 7.36
C ARG A 685 -4.66 37.79 5.89
N ARG A 686 -3.74 37.30 5.04
CA ARG A 686 -3.75 37.60 3.60
C ARG A 686 -5.03 37.12 2.90
N VAL A 687 -5.51 35.92 3.21
CA VAL A 687 -6.74 35.37 2.59
C VAL A 687 -7.98 36.12 3.11
N ARG A 688 -8.01 36.43 4.41
CA ARG A 688 -9.15 37.12 5.04
C ARG A 688 -9.28 38.57 4.58
N ASP A 689 -8.20 39.35 4.68
CA ASP A 689 -8.21 40.81 4.52
C ASP A 689 -7.86 41.25 3.10
N GLY A 690 -7.44 40.33 2.24
CA GLY A 690 -6.87 40.62 0.92
C GLY A 690 -5.38 41.01 1.00
N PRO A 691 -4.71 41.21 -0.15
CA PRO A 691 -3.34 41.70 -0.15
C PRO A 691 -3.30 43.11 0.43
N SER A 692 -2.79 43.24 1.66
CA SER A 692 -2.44 44.54 2.25
C SER A 692 -1.34 45.18 1.40
N GLU A 693 -1.54 46.41 0.90
CA GLU A 693 -0.53 47.21 0.17
C GLU A 693 0.72 47.57 1.01
N THR A 694 0.89 46.97 2.18
CA THR A 694 1.93 47.28 3.16
C THR A 694 2.74 46.05 3.57
N SER A 695 3.38 45.37 2.60
CA SER A 695 4.72 44.77 2.82
C SER A 695 5.43 44.39 1.50
N SER A 696 6.28 45.31 1.03
CA SER A 696 7.61 45.13 0.44
C SER A 696 7.90 43.97 -0.54
N THR A 697 8.06 44.37 -1.82
CA THR A 697 9.10 44.02 -2.82
C THR A 697 9.35 42.56 -3.23
N PRO A 698 9.22 42.21 -4.53
CA PRO A 698 9.87 41.05 -5.13
C PRO A 698 11.38 41.33 -5.32
N MET A 699 12.26 40.48 -4.79
CA MET A 699 13.69 40.51 -5.12
C MET A 699 13.91 39.82 -6.47
N GLU A 700 14.08 40.63 -7.52
CA GLU A 700 14.81 40.23 -8.72
C GLU A 700 16.31 40.14 -8.38
N VAL A 701 16.96 39.06 -8.81
CA VAL A 701 18.39 38.82 -8.60
C VAL A 701 19.14 39.39 -9.81
N GLU A 702 19.80 40.53 -9.63
CA GLU A 702 20.79 41.04 -10.58
C GLU A 702 22.18 40.46 -10.28
N ASP A 703 22.78 39.87 -11.32
CA ASP A 703 24.15 39.37 -11.40
C ASP A 703 25.14 40.52 -11.72
N ALA A 704 26.25 40.63 -10.98
CA ALA A 704 27.42 41.40 -11.42
C ALA A 704 28.69 41.07 -10.56
N PRO A 705 29.93 41.37 -11.02
CA PRO A 705 30.93 40.35 -11.29
C PRO A 705 32.19 40.43 -10.40
N GLY A 706 33.09 39.48 -10.61
CA GLY A 706 34.16 39.11 -9.70
C GLY A 706 35.34 40.07 -9.52
N SER A 707 36.16 39.74 -8.53
CA SER A 707 37.46 40.35 -8.24
C SER A 707 38.47 39.24 -7.92
N SER A 708 39.54 39.24 -8.69
CA SER A 708 40.68 38.31 -8.70
C SER A 708 41.79 38.70 -7.73
N GLY A 709 42.56 37.70 -7.27
CA GLY A 709 43.94 37.84 -6.76
C GLY A 709 44.07 37.51 -5.27
N GLY A 710 45.03 36.72 -4.79
CA GLY A 710 46.19 36.10 -5.41
C GLY A 710 46.77 35.02 -4.46
N LYS A 711 47.59 34.15 -5.04
CA LYS A 711 48.24 33.01 -4.38
C LYS A 711 49.27 33.45 -3.34
N SER A 712 49.37 32.71 -2.24
CA SER A 712 50.66 32.38 -1.62
C SER A 712 50.71 30.88 -1.32
N GLU A 713 51.62 30.20 -2.01
CA GLU A 713 52.07 28.84 -1.69
C GLU A 713 53.12 28.92 -0.58
N GLY A 714 53.03 28.03 0.41
CA GLY A 714 54.07 27.91 1.42
C GLY A 714 53.74 26.92 2.53
N GLY A 715 54.11 25.65 2.32
CA GLY A 715 54.38 24.70 3.40
C GLY A 715 53.18 23.90 3.91
N GLY A 716 53.01 22.67 3.42
CA GLY A 716 52.01 21.76 3.96
C GLY A 716 52.17 20.28 3.61
N GLY A 717 53.36 19.84 3.16
CA GLY A 717 53.64 18.47 2.73
C GLY A 717 53.60 17.38 3.81
N ARG A 718 53.10 17.68 5.01
CA ARG A 718 52.88 16.71 6.10
C ARG A 718 51.41 16.55 6.52
N ASN A 719 50.51 17.39 6.01
CA ASN A 719 49.09 17.37 6.41
C ASN A 719 48.18 16.55 5.48
N ALA A 720 48.53 16.35 4.21
CA ALA A 720 47.69 15.58 3.27
C ALA A 720 47.73 14.07 3.55
N ALA A 721 48.91 13.51 3.86
CA ALA A 721 49.07 12.11 4.26
C ALA A 721 48.43 11.84 5.64
N ALA A 722 48.55 12.78 6.58
CA ALA A 722 47.89 12.70 7.88
C ALA A 722 46.37 12.82 7.77
N ALA A 723 45.83 13.64 6.85
CA ALA A 723 44.40 13.76 6.61
C ALA A 723 43.82 12.54 5.89
N ALA A 724 44.56 11.93 4.96
CA ALA A 724 44.16 10.66 4.33
C ALA A 724 44.17 9.51 5.35
N ALA A 725 45.19 9.42 6.21
CA ALA A 725 45.24 8.47 7.31
C ALA A 725 44.12 8.71 8.36
N ARG A 726 43.74 9.98 8.60
CA ARG A 726 42.61 10.34 9.48
C ARG A 726 41.26 10.00 8.86
N ARG A 727 41.07 10.18 7.54
CA ARG A 727 39.85 9.77 6.83
C ARG A 727 39.72 8.25 6.72
N ALA A 728 40.83 7.54 6.50
CA ALA A 728 40.86 6.07 6.55
C ALA A 728 40.58 5.56 7.97
N ARG A 729 41.13 6.21 9.02
CA ARG A 729 40.76 5.93 10.42
C ARG A 729 39.29 6.21 10.70
N ILE A 730 38.73 7.32 10.25
CA ILE A 730 37.32 7.67 10.47
C ILE A 730 36.39 6.71 9.71
N MET A 731 36.71 6.29 8.49
CA MET A 731 35.91 5.27 7.78
C MET A 731 36.05 3.87 8.40
N ALA A 732 37.24 3.49 8.85
CA ALA A 732 37.42 2.27 9.64
C ALA A 732 36.67 2.35 10.98
N GLN A 733 36.62 3.54 11.60
CA GLN A 733 35.88 3.81 12.83
C GLN A 733 34.36 3.89 12.61
N MET A 734 33.88 4.28 11.42
CA MET A 734 32.46 4.24 11.04
C MET A 734 31.99 2.83 10.66
N SER A 735 32.83 2.03 9.96
CA SER A 735 32.53 0.62 9.70
C SER A 735 32.61 -0.22 10.98
N ALA A 736 33.58 0.10 11.86
CA ALA A 736 33.64 -0.45 13.21
C ALA A 736 32.50 0.07 14.10
N MET A 737 32.02 1.32 13.95
CA MET A 737 30.82 1.82 14.63
C MET A 737 29.54 1.22 14.08
N GLN A 738 29.43 0.85 12.79
CA GLN A 738 28.25 0.13 12.29
C GLN A 738 28.23 -1.32 12.77
N LYS A 739 29.39 -1.98 12.81
CA LYS A 739 29.54 -3.32 13.41
C LYS A 739 29.40 -3.28 14.93
N ASN A 740 29.91 -2.23 15.59
CA ASN A 740 29.71 -1.99 17.02
C ASN A 740 28.31 -1.45 17.31
N PHE A 741 27.58 -0.85 16.39
CA PHE A 741 26.17 -0.48 16.59
C PHE A 741 25.30 -1.74 16.59
N ILE A 742 25.55 -2.67 15.66
CA ILE A 742 24.89 -3.98 15.69
C ILE A 742 25.29 -4.79 16.95
N ARG A 743 26.46 -4.51 17.56
CA ARG A 743 26.98 -5.18 18.76
C ARG A 743 26.72 -4.45 20.09
N GLU A 744 26.55 -3.13 20.11
CA GLU A 744 26.25 -2.28 21.28
C GLU A 744 24.74 -2.20 21.48
N TYR A 745 23.94 -2.33 20.41
CA TYR A 745 22.48 -2.46 20.54
C TYR A 745 22.04 -3.91 20.82
N SER A 746 22.96 -4.90 20.80
CA SER A 746 22.70 -6.20 21.42
C SER A 746 22.82 -6.16 22.95
N ASP A 747 23.51 -5.15 23.49
CA ASP A 747 23.71 -4.95 24.93
C ASP A 747 22.73 -3.93 25.55
N LEU A 748 21.96 -3.20 24.73
CA LEU A 748 20.72 -2.50 25.15
C LEU A 748 19.60 -3.44 25.65
N PHE A 749 19.85 -4.75 25.60
CA PHE A 749 19.05 -5.80 26.23
C PHE A 749 19.73 -6.47 27.44
N LYS A 750 20.91 -6.00 27.91
CA LYS A 750 21.68 -6.72 28.95
C LYS A 750 22.34 -5.94 30.08
N GLU A 751 22.39 -4.61 30.11
CA GLU A 751 22.99 -3.90 31.26
C GLU A 751 22.04 -2.85 31.87
N ALA A 752 21.18 -3.34 32.76
CA ALA A 752 20.62 -2.56 33.87
C ALA A 752 20.54 -3.47 35.11
N THR A 753 21.68 -4.03 35.51
CA THR A 753 21.83 -4.78 36.75
C THR A 753 23.20 -4.49 37.37
N GLU A 754 23.17 -3.82 38.53
CA GLU A 754 24.05 -3.96 39.71
C GLU A 754 24.67 -2.67 40.25
N ALA A 755 24.14 -2.23 41.41
CA ALA A 755 24.79 -1.78 42.66
C ALA A 755 23.74 -1.00 43.50
N GLU A 756 23.53 -1.11 44.82
CA GLU A 756 23.91 -2.03 45.90
C GLU A 756 22.95 -1.77 47.09
N VAL A 757 22.65 -2.84 47.85
CA VAL A 757 22.44 -2.99 49.31
C VAL A 757 21.44 -2.10 50.12
N ALA A 758 20.35 -2.78 50.51
CA ALA A 758 19.65 -2.87 51.81
C ALA A 758 19.34 -1.63 52.69
N SER A 759 18.04 -1.41 52.92
CA SER A 759 17.48 -1.08 54.24
C SER A 759 16.02 -1.57 54.32
N ALA A 760 15.65 -2.17 55.46
CA ALA A 760 14.40 -2.91 55.68
C ALA A 760 13.19 -2.01 56.01
N ALA A 761 12.01 -2.30 55.45
CA ALA A 761 10.70 -2.43 56.15
C ALA A 761 9.47 -2.46 55.19
N ALA A 762 8.51 -3.36 55.50
CA ALA A 762 7.11 -3.50 55.05
C ALA A 762 6.81 -4.04 53.62
N PRO A 763 5.71 -4.82 53.42
CA PRO A 763 5.49 -5.59 52.20
C PRO A 763 5.01 -4.70 51.05
N GLU A 764 5.85 -4.56 50.02
CA GLU A 764 5.56 -3.87 48.76
C GLU A 764 5.07 -4.84 47.69
N VAL A 765 4.11 -4.38 46.88
CA VAL A 765 3.61 -5.08 45.70
C VAL A 765 4.71 -5.13 44.64
N VAL A 766 5.23 -6.33 44.33
CA VAL A 766 6.33 -6.51 43.37
C VAL A 766 5.79 -6.43 41.93
N ARG A 767 6.26 -5.44 41.16
CA ARG A 767 5.97 -5.26 39.73
C ARG A 767 7.19 -5.63 38.88
N HIS A 768 6.97 -6.31 37.76
CA HIS A 768 8.01 -6.69 36.79
C HIS A 768 7.70 -6.16 35.39
N THR A 769 8.69 -5.57 34.73
CA THR A 769 8.55 -5.03 33.37
C THR A 769 8.86 -6.09 32.31
N CYS A 770 7.96 -6.30 31.35
CA CYS A 770 8.18 -7.22 30.23
C CYS A 770 9.24 -6.68 29.26
N ILE A 771 10.27 -7.48 28.92
CA ILE A 771 11.35 -7.06 28.00
C ILE A 771 10.88 -6.81 26.55
N LEU A 772 9.76 -7.44 26.14
CA LEU A 772 9.23 -7.35 24.78
C LEU A 772 8.30 -6.14 24.60
N CYS A 773 7.35 -5.93 25.52
CA CYS A 773 6.37 -4.84 25.40
C CYS A 773 6.67 -3.61 26.28
N ARG A 774 7.58 -3.73 27.27
CA ARG A 774 7.93 -2.72 28.28
C ARG A 774 6.77 -2.27 29.17
N GLU A 775 5.81 -3.17 29.42
CA GLU A 775 4.69 -2.93 30.33
C GLU A 775 4.93 -3.66 31.66
N ASP A 776 4.47 -3.05 32.76
CA ASP A 776 4.60 -3.58 34.11
C ASP A 776 3.46 -4.55 34.44
N GLU A 777 3.80 -5.69 35.01
CA GLU A 777 2.83 -6.69 35.48
C GLU A 777 3.05 -6.97 36.97
N GLU A 778 1.95 -7.04 37.72
CA GLU A 778 1.96 -7.26 39.16
C GLU A 778 2.03 -8.75 39.49
N LEU A 779 3.01 -9.13 40.33
CA LEU A 779 3.22 -10.51 40.73
C LEU A 779 2.24 -10.87 41.87
N SER A 780 1.16 -11.58 41.56
CA SER A 780 0.19 -12.05 42.55
C SER A 780 0.03 -13.58 42.52
N LEU A 781 -0.23 -14.18 43.69
CA LEU A 781 -0.42 -15.63 43.84
C LEU A 781 -1.64 -16.18 43.09
N SER A 782 -2.65 -15.33 42.88
CA SER A 782 -3.82 -15.59 42.02
C SER A 782 -3.67 -14.99 40.62
N GLY A 783 -2.50 -14.42 40.30
CA GLY A 783 -2.19 -13.74 39.04
C GLY A 783 -1.71 -14.69 37.96
N ARG A 784 -1.42 -14.14 36.79
CA ARG A 784 -0.94 -14.91 35.64
C ARG A 784 0.51 -15.36 35.87
N THR A 785 0.85 -16.53 35.34
CA THR A 785 2.21 -17.07 35.40
C THR A 785 3.17 -16.18 34.60
N LEU A 786 4.13 -15.56 35.29
CA LEU A 786 5.21 -14.80 34.67
C LEU A 786 6.34 -15.76 34.26
N VAL A 787 6.73 -15.75 32.98
CA VAL A 787 7.84 -16.56 32.47
C VAL A 787 9.14 -15.77 32.63
N LEU A 788 10.04 -16.29 33.44
CA LEU A 788 11.37 -15.70 33.65
C LEU A 788 12.38 -16.37 32.73
N SER A 789 12.98 -15.63 31.81
CA SER A 789 14.11 -16.12 31.02
C SER A 789 15.39 -15.98 31.83
N VAL A 790 15.89 -17.09 32.38
CA VAL A 790 17.17 -17.15 33.10
C VAL A 790 18.25 -17.64 32.14
N LEU A 791 19.28 -16.82 31.90
CA LEU A 791 20.49 -17.27 31.22
C LEU A 791 21.34 -18.08 32.20
N VAL A 792 21.24 -19.41 32.15
CA VAL A 792 22.12 -20.28 32.96
C VAL A 792 23.48 -20.37 32.28
N GLN A 793 24.41 -19.50 32.68
CA GLN A 793 25.81 -19.59 32.24
C GLN A 793 26.57 -20.53 33.19
N ARG A 794 27.14 -21.62 32.66
CA ARG A 794 28.00 -22.52 33.44
C ARG A 794 29.26 -21.76 33.89
N SER A 795 29.27 -21.28 35.12
CA SER A 795 30.48 -20.74 35.75
C SER A 795 31.33 -21.88 36.32
N THR A 796 32.59 -21.97 35.90
CA THR A 796 33.58 -22.89 36.48
C THR A 796 34.30 -22.31 37.69
N VAL A 797 33.96 -21.08 38.11
CA VAL A 797 34.67 -20.32 39.15
C VAL A 797 34.46 -20.92 40.55
N LEU A 798 33.41 -21.72 40.76
CA LEU A 798 33.11 -22.37 42.04
C LEU A 798 33.16 -23.91 42.01
N SER A 799 33.67 -24.53 40.93
CA SER A 799 33.84 -25.99 40.93
C SER A 799 35.01 -26.40 41.82
N LYS A 800 34.70 -27.07 42.94
CA LYS A 800 35.70 -27.71 43.81
C LYS A 800 36.29 -29.00 43.23
N ASP A 801 35.81 -29.45 42.06
CA ASP A 801 36.31 -30.66 41.43
C ASP A 801 36.66 -30.41 39.96
N ARG A 802 37.96 -30.49 39.64
CA ARG A 802 38.53 -30.22 38.31
C ARG A 802 38.79 -31.51 37.51
N LEU A 803 38.42 -32.69 38.03
CA LEU A 803 38.83 -33.98 37.46
C LEU A 803 37.78 -34.67 36.58
N GLN A 804 36.63 -34.06 36.34
CA GLN A 804 35.65 -34.60 35.38
C GLN A 804 35.25 -33.53 34.36
N LEU A 805 36.09 -33.37 33.35
CA LEU A 805 35.65 -32.85 32.05
C LEU A 805 35.76 -34.00 31.03
N PRO A 806 34.68 -34.37 30.33
CA PRO A 806 34.81 -35.25 29.17
C PRO A 806 35.49 -34.49 28.02
N PRO A 807 36.28 -35.17 27.17
CA PRO A 807 37.10 -34.56 26.12
C PRO A 807 36.23 -33.98 24.97
N PRO A 808 36.81 -33.10 24.12
CA PRO A 808 36.08 -32.11 23.31
C PRO A 808 35.16 -32.68 22.23
#